data_AF-A0A7V2Y269-F1
#
_entry.id   AF-A0A7V2Y269-F1
#
_cell.length_a   1.000
_cell.length_b   1.000
_cell.length_c   1.000
_cell.angle_alpha   90.00
_cell.angle_beta   90.00
_cell.angle_gamma   90.00
#
_symmetry.space_group_name_H-M   'P 1'
#
loop_
_entity.id
_entity.type
_entity.pdbx_description
1 polymer ?
#
loop_
_entity_poly.entity_id
_entity_poly.type
_entity_poly.pdbx_seq_one_letter_code
_entity_poly.pdbx_strand_id
1 'polypeptide(L)'
;MNTTIQRMSGMALMILAFAIATPVAGAISGTVADINGTPIPYAYVGLLDANYQYLGAAVSNAQGAFAINANTSNGLLFVQPNAPVNAQGIGIYANAPRTYLVRGDQFANIRIPSTGCIVLKGYDANGNLMRWANYTANGTIGGQFVYATNTDDELREASCWPVYDDAARAQGSPRDLGLPALVVEPGKTFAVNVLFWRVPGYGKLLLKADNAGAGYQLSAPGQSLVLDLNVELASTAVADLVRRQASFASSASTSIANLVSALAAAKANSNPVTRAAAADSVLSQALALRDDLEFTAAKTNIPAVRKGNLTVVVKKSGKAQSKAKVVITQRTHSFKFGSYIGGQFNASMYQAARDAGFEMATMLFGWSWMESSPNVLLDPAIIDSYYGITAAKNMGFDVKAHGIVWMQGYGILPERVYTIPAADVQAQALLYQQNLVNAFKTKISLWEAMNEAPATNALNFSRGQMNDLLASAASNLKAVSGLVSLANSPHENSFGAKYAFYTLDNLPFDNFSLTYSECLKQFAAAKGLNNLDTVGIQFYPGHKLNADFNYQEGPAMTPSWFVDMAARYEQFGKPVHITEFSVPSYQAPDWNNGYWRESWNETTQADYAERIFTQAFATPNMQSITWWDMSDANSSVLAGGLIDASGRKKAAYTRIQSLIKGWTTTASGTTNTSGTTTLSGFGGTYDVTITLSTGAKYTRTATISERASTTLNVLL
;
A
#
# COMPACT_ATOMS: atom_id res chain seq x y z
N MET A 1 -5.26 12.33 16.75
CA MET A 1 -6.52 12.18 15.98
C MET A 1 -6.57 10.92 15.11
N ASN A 2 -5.66 9.94 15.27
CA ASN A 2 -5.70 8.64 14.57
C ASN A 2 -6.37 7.50 15.35
N THR A 3 -6.91 7.76 16.54
CA THR A 3 -7.50 6.74 17.43
C THR A 3 -9.00 6.51 17.23
N THR A 4 -9.66 7.31 16.37
CA THR A 4 -11.12 7.31 16.29
C THR A 4 -11.65 6.11 15.51
N ILE A 5 -10.93 5.54 14.54
CA ILE A 5 -11.52 4.68 13.51
C ILE A 5 -11.64 3.17 13.89
N GLN A 6 -11.18 2.73 15.08
CA GLN A 6 -11.03 1.29 15.39
C GLN A 6 -11.98 0.64 16.42
N ARG A 7 -13.01 1.34 16.93
CA ARG A 7 -13.92 0.77 17.96
C ARG A 7 -15.33 0.43 17.45
N MET A 8 -15.45 -0.14 16.24
CA MET A 8 -16.74 -0.65 15.74
C MET A 8 -16.76 -2.19 15.75
N SER A 9 -16.93 -2.78 16.92
CA SER A 9 -17.33 -4.19 17.06
C SER A 9 -18.29 -4.32 18.24
N GLY A 10 -19.56 -4.65 17.93
CA GLY A 10 -20.60 -4.93 18.91
C GLY A 10 -21.65 -3.82 19.05
N MET A 11 -22.62 -3.77 18.13
CA MET A 11 -23.91 -3.11 18.39
C MET A 11 -25.05 -3.96 17.85
N ALA A 12 -25.65 -4.75 18.75
CA ALA A 12 -26.99 -5.28 18.57
C ALA A 12 -27.98 -4.15 18.89
N LEU A 13 -28.72 -3.67 17.89
CA LEU A 13 -29.79 -2.69 18.10
C LEU A 13 -31.04 -3.44 18.59
N MET A 14 -31.37 -3.31 19.88
CA MET A 14 -32.67 -3.74 20.42
C MET A 14 -33.76 -2.77 19.99
N ILE A 15 -34.83 -3.29 19.39
CA ILE A 15 -36.09 -2.60 19.20
C ILE A 15 -36.83 -2.61 20.54
N LEU A 16 -37.06 -1.46 21.16
CA LEU A 16 -37.98 -1.32 22.29
C LEU A 16 -38.88 -0.09 22.13
N ALA A 17 -40.15 -0.28 22.49
CA ALA A 17 -41.25 0.63 22.32
C ALA A 17 -41.06 1.99 23.03
N PHE A 18 -41.47 3.07 22.36
CA PHE A 18 -41.35 4.44 22.84
C PHE A 18 -42.45 4.80 23.86
N ALA A 19 -42.02 5.26 25.04
CA ALA A 19 -42.81 6.15 25.89
C ALA A 19 -42.36 7.60 25.66
N ILE A 20 -43.33 8.51 25.56
CA ILE A 20 -43.12 9.93 25.26
C ILE A 20 -42.54 10.61 26.50
N ALA A 21 -41.21 10.78 26.54
CA ALA A 21 -40.53 11.58 27.57
C ALA A 21 -40.39 13.04 27.11
N THR A 22 -40.59 13.97 28.04
CA THR A 22 -40.43 15.42 27.84
C THR A 22 -39.02 15.80 27.38
N PRO A 23 -38.84 16.84 26.54
CA PRO A 23 -37.53 17.19 25.98
C PRO A 23 -36.54 17.63 27.07
N VAL A 24 -35.34 17.06 27.05
CA VAL A 24 -34.18 17.48 27.84
C VAL A 24 -33.58 18.72 27.16
N ALA A 25 -33.14 19.71 27.94
CA ALA A 25 -32.42 20.86 27.41
C ALA A 25 -31.18 20.40 26.62
N GLY A 26 -31.10 20.82 25.35
CA GLY A 26 -29.99 20.51 24.46
C GLY A 26 -30.20 19.33 23.51
N ALA A 27 -31.39 18.74 23.41
CA ALA A 27 -31.76 17.72 22.42
C ALA A 27 -31.36 18.10 20.97
N ILE A 28 -30.92 17.11 20.17
CA ILE A 28 -30.63 17.31 18.75
C ILE A 28 -31.90 17.13 17.90
N SER A 29 -32.13 18.06 16.97
CA SER A 29 -33.27 18.03 16.04
C SER A 29 -32.86 18.50 14.65
N GLY A 30 -33.72 18.35 13.65
CA GLY A 30 -33.44 18.87 12.32
C GLY A 30 -34.31 18.23 11.25
N THR A 31 -33.86 18.30 10.00
CA THR A 31 -34.54 17.71 8.85
C THR A 31 -33.64 16.77 8.06
N VAL A 32 -34.20 15.71 7.50
CA VAL A 32 -33.58 14.89 6.46
C VAL A 32 -34.26 15.20 5.14
N ALA A 33 -33.49 15.60 4.13
CA ALA A 33 -33.97 15.87 2.78
C ALA A 33 -32.96 15.37 1.73
N ASP A 34 -33.40 15.26 0.48
CA ASP A 34 -32.49 15.04 -0.65
C ASP A 34 -31.64 16.30 -0.93
N ILE A 35 -30.70 16.22 -1.87
CA ILE A 35 -29.84 17.34 -2.25
C ILE A 35 -30.60 18.56 -2.81
N ASN A 36 -31.83 18.37 -3.31
CA ASN A 36 -32.71 19.43 -3.81
C ASN A 36 -33.60 20.03 -2.72
N GLY A 37 -33.51 19.52 -1.48
CA GLY A 37 -34.32 19.97 -0.36
C GLY A 37 -35.69 19.29 -0.26
N THR A 38 -35.97 18.26 -1.06
CA THR A 38 -37.19 17.46 -0.95
C THR A 38 -37.15 16.65 0.35
N PRO A 39 -38.14 16.78 1.25
CA PRO A 39 -38.18 16.01 2.48
C PRO A 39 -38.09 14.50 2.26
N ILE A 40 -37.30 13.83 3.10
CA ILE A 40 -37.22 12.36 3.10
C ILE A 40 -37.91 11.84 4.35
N PRO A 41 -39.14 11.31 4.22
CA PRO A 41 -39.89 10.80 5.34
C PRO A 41 -39.42 9.41 5.75
N TYR A 42 -39.68 9.06 7.01
CA TYR A 42 -39.43 7.74 7.59
C TYR A 42 -37.95 7.30 7.56
N ALA A 43 -37.02 8.25 7.49
CA ALA A 43 -35.60 7.98 7.67
C ALA A 43 -35.32 7.75 9.15
N TYR A 44 -34.63 6.66 9.47
CA TYR A 44 -34.10 6.41 10.80
C TYR A 44 -32.91 7.32 11.05
N VAL A 45 -32.89 8.01 12.19
CA VAL A 45 -31.82 8.89 12.62
C VAL A 45 -31.36 8.45 14.01
N GLY A 46 -30.14 7.94 14.14
CA GLY A 46 -29.58 7.50 15.43
C GLY A 46 -28.40 8.35 15.87
N LEU A 47 -28.21 8.52 17.17
CA LEU A 47 -27.13 9.29 17.78
C LEU A 47 -26.23 8.40 18.66
N LEU A 48 -24.92 8.45 18.42
CA LEU A 48 -23.90 7.91 19.33
C LEU A 48 -23.04 9.04 19.91
N ASP A 49 -22.48 8.81 21.09
CA ASP A 49 -21.43 9.65 21.66
C ASP A 49 -20.04 9.37 21.01
N ALA A 50 -19.01 10.09 21.48
CA ALA A 50 -17.63 9.93 21.02
C ALA A 50 -17.01 8.55 21.35
N ASN A 51 -17.63 7.78 22.25
CA ASN A 51 -17.25 6.42 22.61
C ASN A 51 -18.11 5.37 21.89
N TYR A 52 -18.85 5.77 20.86
CA TYR A 52 -19.77 4.92 20.11
C TYR A 52 -20.91 4.34 20.95
N GLN A 53 -21.25 4.95 22.09
CA GLN A 53 -22.36 4.53 22.93
C GLN A 53 -23.66 5.14 22.43
N TYR A 54 -24.72 4.33 22.39
CA TYR A 54 -26.01 4.74 21.88
C TYR A 54 -26.73 5.67 22.83
N LEU A 55 -27.11 6.85 22.32
CA LEU A 55 -27.77 7.89 23.09
C LEU A 55 -29.26 8.00 22.80
N GLY A 56 -29.69 7.68 21.58
CA GLY A 56 -31.09 7.74 21.18
C GLY A 56 -31.27 7.74 19.67
N ALA A 57 -32.53 7.66 19.24
CA ALA A 57 -32.89 7.72 17.84
C ALA A 57 -34.28 8.34 17.64
N ALA A 58 -34.54 8.72 16.40
CA ALA A 58 -35.81 9.23 15.91
C ALA A 58 -36.09 8.69 14.50
N VAL A 59 -37.33 8.84 14.05
CA VAL A 59 -37.72 8.59 12.66
C VAL A 59 -38.27 9.89 12.09
N SER A 60 -37.81 10.28 10.90
CA SER A 60 -38.26 11.53 10.28
C SER A 60 -39.75 11.46 9.91
N ASN A 61 -40.46 12.56 10.12
CA ASN A 61 -41.88 12.68 9.77
C ASN A 61 -42.09 12.97 8.26
N ALA A 62 -43.32 13.21 7.83
CA ALA A 62 -43.67 13.50 6.43
C ALA A 62 -42.92 14.72 5.84
N GLN A 63 -42.50 15.66 6.68
CA GLN A 63 -41.73 16.86 6.32
C GLN A 63 -40.21 16.64 6.53
N GLY A 64 -39.78 15.41 6.75
CA GLY A 64 -38.37 15.06 6.97
C GLY A 64 -37.86 15.47 8.36
N ALA A 65 -38.69 16.05 9.22
CA ALA A 65 -38.26 16.54 10.52
C ALA A 65 -38.07 15.40 11.53
N PHE A 66 -37.03 15.50 12.36
CA PHE A 66 -36.74 14.56 13.44
C PHE A 66 -36.30 15.30 14.71
N ALA A 67 -36.47 14.65 15.87
CA ALA A 67 -35.95 15.13 17.15
C ALA A 67 -35.55 13.94 18.03
N ILE A 68 -34.30 13.90 18.46
CA ILE A 68 -33.76 12.89 19.39
C ILE A 68 -33.63 13.56 20.75
N ASN A 69 -34.26 12.96 21.77
CA ASN A 69 -34.23 13.49 23.14
C ASN A 69 -32.92 13.16 23.87
N ALA A 70 -31.80 13.46 23.22
CA ALA A 70 -30.43 13.27 23.72
C ALA A 70 -29.48 14.21 22.96
N ASN A 71 -28.28 14.40 23.49
CA ASN A 71 -27.27 15.24 22.87
C ASN A 71 -25.85 14.76 23.15
N THR A 72 -24.91 15.30 22.40
CA THR A 72 -23.49 15.04 22.62
C THR A 72 -22.65 16.22 22.16
N SER A 73 -21.57 16.51 22.89
CA SER A 73 -20.58 17.51 22.48
C SER A 73 -19.68 17.00 21.33
N ASN A 74 -19.57 15.68 21.18
CA ASN A 74 -18.88 15.04 20.07
C ASN A 74 -19.45 13.63 19.87
N GLY A 75 -19.79 13.26 18.65
CA GLY A 75 -20.40 11.96 18.38
C GLY A 75 -20.75 11.76 16.91
N LEU A 76 -21.62 10.79 16.65
CA LEU A 76 -22.03 10.40 15.31
C LEU A 76 -23.55 10.37 15.17
N LEU A 77 -24.04 10.84 14.03
CA LEU A 77 -25.44 10.78 13.61
C LEU A 77 -25.56 9.87 12.38
N PHE A 78 -26.18 8.71 12.51
CA PHE A 78 -26.47 7.82 11.36
C PHE A 78 -27.82 8.21 10.80
N VAL A 79 -27.88 8.44 9.50
CA VAL A 79 -29.13 8.66 8.78
C VAL A 79 -29.30 7.50 7.81
N GLN A 80 -30.35 6.72 8.02
CA GLN A 80 -30.72 5.60 7.16
C GLN A 80 -32.10 5.85 6.57
N PRO A 81 -32.20 6.23 5.29
CA PRO A 81 -33.48 6.38 4.60
C PRO A 81 -34.27 5.07 4.55
N ASN A 82 -35.57 5.18 4.31
CA ASN A 82 -36.36 3.99 4.01
C ASN A 82 -35.81 3.28 2.76
N ALA A 83 -35.83 1.95 2.78
CA ALA A 83 -35.28 1.09 1.74
C ALA A 83 -36.38 0.21 1.13
N PRO A 84 -37.09 0.69 0.08
CA PRO A 84 -38.08 -0.11 -0.62
C PRO A 84 -37.51 -1.43 -1.13
N VAL A 85 -38.35 -2.46 -1.14
CA VAL A 85 -37.94 -3.81 -1.56
C VAL A 85 -37.89 -3.89 -3.09
N ASN A 86 -36.77 -4.37 -3.64
CA ASN A 86 -36.63 -4.62 -5.08
C ASN A 86 -37.30 -5.94 -5.52
N ALA A 87 -37.25 -6.24 -6.82
CA ALA A 87 -37.82 -7.47 -7.38
C ALA A 87 -37.21 -8.78 -6.82
N GLN A 88 -36.06 -8.71 -6.14
CA GLN A 88 -35.40 -9.86 -5.51
C GLN A 88 -35.67 -9.95 -4.00
N GLY A 89 -36.59 -9.16 -3.45
CA GLY A 89 -36.90 -9.20 -2.02
C GLY A 89 -35.85 -8.50 -1.14
N ILE A 90 -34.99 -7.64 -1.68
CA ILE A 90 -33.95 -6.93 -0.91
C ILE A 90 -34.32 -5.46 -0.76
N GLY A 91 -34.19 -4.88 0.43
CA GLY A 91 -34.38 -3.44 0.65
C GLY A 91 -33.26 -2.62 0.01
N ILE A 92 -33.59 -1.72 -0.91
CA ILE A 92 -32.63 -0.92 -1.69
C ILE A 92 -32.82 0.57 -1.37
N TYR A 93 -31.69 1.26 -1.21
CA TYR A 93 -31.69 2.70 -0.95
C TYR A 93 -31.73 3.49 -2.26
N ALA A 94 -32.63 4.48 -2.35
CA ALA A 94 -32.63 5.50 -3.40
C ALA A 94 -31.91 6.79 -2.99
N ASN A 95 -31.74 6.98 -1.68
CA ASN A 95 -30.94 8.05 -1.07
C ASN A 95 -29.87 7.43 -0.17
N ALA A 96 -28.64 7.96 -0.22
CA ALA A 96 -27.50 7.35 0.42
C ALA A 96 -27.64 7.37 1.95
N PRO A 97 -27.65 6.21 2.64
CA PRO A 97 -27.42 6.18 4.07
C PRO A 97 -26.01 6.68 4.36
N ARG A 98 -25.88 7.49 5.42
CA ARG A 98 -24.62 8.16 5.78
C ARG A 98 -24.45 8.27 7.29
N THR A 99 -23.20 8.33 7.71
CA THR A 99 -22.81 8.64 9.08
C THR A 99 -22.21 10.05 9.11
N TYR A 100 -22.78 10.92 9.93
CA TYR A 100 -22.35 12.30 10.09
C TYR A 100 -21.66 12.50 11.43
N LEU A 101 -20.74 13.46 11.48
CA LEU A 101 -20.14 13.92 12.73
C LEU A 101 -21.02 14.98 13.37
N VAL A 102 -21.19 14.86 14.68
CA VAL A 102 -21.87 15.84 15.53
C VAL A 102 -20.83 16.42 16.48
N ARG A 103 -20.73 17.75 16.57
CA ARG A 103 -19.75 18.47 17.39
C ARG A 103 -20.45 19.53 18.26
N GLY A 104 -21.40 19.08 19.08
CA GLY A 104 -22.24 19.96 19.90
C GLY A 104 -23.40 20.59 19.13
N ASP A 105 -23.64 20.15 17.90
CA ASP A 105 -24.75 20.61 17.07
C ASP A 105 -26.09 20.26 17.74
N GLN A 106 -26.94 21.27 17.91
CA GLN A 106 -28.33 21.10 18.36
C GLN A 106 -29.31 20.97 17.18
N PHE A 107 -28.88 21.42 15.99
CA PHE A 107 -29.67 21.40 14.77
C PHE A 107 -28.88 20.73 13.64
N ALA A 108 -29.39 19.62 13.11
CA ALA A 108 -28.77 18.86 12.03
C ALA A 108 -29.71 18.78 10.82
N ASN A 109 -29.57 19.74 9.90
CA ASN A 109 -30.30 19.76 8.64
C ASN A 109 -29.52 19.00 7.57
N ILE A 110 -29.82 17.71 7.45
CA ILE A 110 -29.11 16.78 6.62
C ILE A 110 -29.62 16.81 5.18
N ARG A 111 -28.69 16.88 4.23
CA ARG A 111 -28.93 16.72 2.80
C ARG A 111 -28.22 15.45 2.31
N ILE A 112 -28.99 14.45 1.92
CA ILE A 112 -28.44 13.17 1.46
C ILE A 112 -28.53 13.05 -0.06
N PRO A 113 -27.46 12.59 -0.73
CA PRO A 113 -27.47 12.43 -2.17
C PRO A 113 -28.26 11.19 -2.60
N SER A 114 -28.69 11.18 -3.86
CA SER A 114 -29.27 9.99 -4.49
C SER A 114 -28.23 8.87 -4.64
N THR A 115 -28.67 7.61 -4.57
CA THR A 115 -27.77 6.45 -4.66
C THR A 115 -28.40 5.30 -5.43
N GLY A 116 -27.56 4.40 -5.95
CA GLY A 116 -27.91 3.00 -6.22
C GLY A 116 -27.19 2.07 -5.24
N CYS A 117 -27.48 0.76 -5.31
CA CYS A 117 -26.85 -0.26 -4.46
C CYS A 117 -26.18 -1.37 -5.27
N ILE A 118 -24.89 -1.58 -5.07
CA ILE A 118 -24.19 -2.80 -5.49
C ILE A 118 -24.19 -3.76 -4.29
N VAL A 119 -25.09 -4.73 -4.27
CA VAL A 119 -25.29 -5.68 -3.19
C VAL A 119 -24.36 -6.88 -3.37
N LEU A 120 -23.69 -7.29 -2.30
CA LEU A 120 -22.70 -8.36 -2.31
C LEU A 120 -23.30 -9.64 -1.71
N LYS A 121 -23.61 -10.62 -2.56
CA LYS A 121 -23.95 -11.98 -2.12
C LYS A 121 -22.72 -12.87 -2.29
N GLY A 122 -22.06 -13.17 -1.18
CA GLY A 122 -20.93 -14.10 -1.13
C GLY A 122 -21.26 -15.31 -0.27
N TYR A 123 -20.65 -16.45 -0.56
CA TYR A 123 -20.76 -17.66 0.23
C TYR A 123 -19.39 -18.03 0.81
N ASP A 124 -19.39 -18.54 2.04
CA ASP A 124 -18.17 -19.08 2.67
C ASP A 124 -17.85 -20.49 2.16
N ALA A 125 -16.70 -21.02 2.56
CA ALA A 125 -16.23 -22.36 2.17
C ALA A 125 -17.16 -23.51 2.61
N ASN A 126 -18.06 -23.27 3.57
CA ASN A 126 -19.06 -24.24 4.03
C ASN A 126 -20.39 -24.10 3.26
N GLY A 127 -20.49 -23.17 2.33
CA GLY A 127 -21.69 -22.89 1.56
C GLY A 127 -22.71 -22.02 2.28
N ASN A 128 -22.34 -21.35 3.37
CA ASN A 128 -23.23 -20.41 4.05
C ASN A 128 -23.20 -19.07 3.35
N LEU A 129 -24.38 -18.46 3.15
CA LEU A 129 -24.48 -17.07 2.69
C LEU A 129 -23.83 -16.16 3.73
N MET A 130 -22.75 -15.47 3.33
CA MET A 130 -22.07 -14.50 4.17
C MET A 130 -22.93 -13.25 4.35
N ARG A 131 -23.12 -12.87 5.60
CA ARG A 131 -23.78 -11.65 6.03
C ARG A 131 -22.76 -10.73 6.71
N TRP A 132 -23.19 -9.53 7.08
CA TRP A 132 -22.35 -8.49 7.66
C TRP A 132 -21.38 -9.00 8.74
N ALA A 133 -21.88 -9.82 9.66
CA ALA A 133 -21.08 -10.41 10.73
C ALA A 133 -19.92 -11.28 10.20
N ASN A 134 -20.14 -12.05 9.12
CA ASN A 134 -19.11 -12.89 8.52
C ASN A 134 -17.98 -12.07 7.88
N TYR A 135 -18.32 -10.99 7.17
CA TYR A 135 -17.32 -10.09 6.59
C TYR A 135 -16.49 -9.40 7.68
N THR A 136 -17.16 -8.92 8.74
CA THR A 136 -16.49 -8.28 9.89
C THR A 136 -15.56 -9.28 10.60
N ALA A 137 -16.02 -10.51 10.80
CA ALA A 137 -15.24 -11.58 11.44
C ALA A 137 -14.03 -12.05 10.60
N ASN A 138 -14.04 -11.82 9.28
CA ASN A 138 -12.87 -12.10 8.45
C ASN A 138 -11.74 -11.08 8.67
N GLY A 139 -12.09 -9.84 9.00
CA GLY A 139 -11.18 -8.75 9.30
C GLY A 139 -11.75 -7.40 8.89
N THR A 140 -11.30 -6.35 9.57
CA THR A 140 -11.59 -4.97 9.16
C THR A 140 -10.36 -4.10 9.34
N ILE A 141 -10.26 -3.04 8.55
CA ILE A 141 -9.35 -1.93 8.79
C ILE A 141 -10.20 -0.67 8.89
N GLY A 142 -10.17 -0.05 10.07
CA GLY A 142 -11.02 1.08 10.35
C GLY A 142 -12.52 0.83 10.23
N GLY A 143 -12.96 -0.37 10.64
CA GLY A 143 -14.36 -0.79 10.52
C GLY A 143 -14.81 -1.14 9.10
N GLN A 144 -13.93 -1.04 8.10
CA GLN A 144 -14.23 -1.39 6.71
C GLN A 144 -13.69 -2.77 6.36
N PHE A 145 -14.45 -3.47 5.52
CA PHE A 145 -14.05 -4.73 4.88
C PHE A 145 -14.25 -4.69 3.36
N VAL A 146 -14.83 -3.60 2.84
CA VAL A 146 -15.05 -3.37 1.40
C VAL A 146 -15.01 -1.87 1.10
N TYR A 147 -14.45 -1.51 -0.04
CA TYR A 147 -14.47 -0.15 -0.59
C TYR A 147 -14.58 -0.19 -2.12
N ALA A 148 -14.73 0.97 -2.75
CA ALA A 148 -14.84 1.08 -4.20
C ALA A 148 -13.75 1.96 -4.81
N THR A 149 -13.32 1.59 -6.00
CA THR A 149 -12.47 2.39 -6.89
C THR A 149 -13.12 2.56 -8.25
N ASN A 150 -12.53 3.31 -9.17
CA ASN A 150 -12.74 3.09 -10.60
C ASN A 150 -11.87 1.93 -11.10
N THR A 151 -11.88 1.71 -12.42
CA THR A 151 -11.05 0.70 -13.09
C THR A 151 -9.55 1.04 -13.08
N ASP A 152 -9.19 2.29 -12.78
CA ASP A 152 -7.82 2.79 -12.66
C ASP A 152 -7.31 2.80 -11.20
N ASP A 153 -8.06 2.14 -10.30
CA ASP A 153 -7.78 2.01 -8.86
C ASP A 153 -7.74 3.36 -8.09
N GLU A 154 -8.43 4.38 -8.59
CA GLU A 154 -8.71 5.63 -7.88
C GLU A 154 -9.96 5.46 -7.00
N LEU A 155 -9.91 5.93 -5.76
CA LEU A 155 -10.99 5.87 -4.79
C LEU A 155 -12.25 6.56 -5.32
N ARG A 156 -13.38 5.86 -5.21
CA ARG A 156 -14.71 6.40 -5.51
C ARG A 156 -15.52 6.56 -4.24
N GLU A 157 -16.35 7.60 -4.21
CA GLU A 157 -17.30 7.80 -3.12
C GLU A 157 -18.28 6.63 -3.08
N ALA A 158 -18.06 5.74 -2.12
CA ALA A 158 -18.91 4.61 -1.84
C ALA A 158 -18.80 4.29 -0.35
N SER A 159 -19.95 4.16 0.30
CA SER A 159 -20.03 3.69 1.68
C SER A 159 -20.63 2.28 1.68
N CYS A 160 -20.14 1.40 2.55
CA CYS A 160 -20.74 0.09 2.72
C CYS A 160 -21.86 0.17 3.76
N TRP A 161 -23.06 -0.29 3.41
CA TRP A 161 -24.23 -0.26 4.27
C TRP A 161 -25.00 -1.60 4.23
N PRO A 162 -25.61 -2.05 5.33
CA PRO A 162 -26.44 -3.25 5.30
C PRO A 162 -27.73 -3.01 4.50
N VAL A 163 -28.04 -3.96 3.62
CA VAL A 163 -29.37 -4.15 3.04
C VAL A 163 -29.95 -5.47 3.53
N TYR A 164 -31.27 -5.53 3.69
CA TYR A 164 -31.92 -6.68 4.31
C TYR A 164 -32.76 -7.43 3.29
N ASP A 165 -32.61 -8.75 3.24
CA ASP A 165 -33.48 -9.68 2.52
C ASP A 165 -34.68 -10.09 3.40
N ASP A 166 -35.60 -10.91 2.88
CA ASP A 166 -36.76 -11.40 3.65
C ASP A 166 -36.34 -12.11 4.94
N ALA A 167 -35.28 -12.92 4.89
CA ALA A 167 -34.80 -13.68 6.04
C ALA A 167 -34.27 -12.79 7.18
N ALA A 168 -33.55 -11.71 6.86
CA ALA A 168 -33.12 -10.74 7.86
C ALA A 168 -34.28 -9.86 8.35
N ARG A 169 -35.20 -9.46 7.47
CA ARG A 169 -36.39 -8.66 7.86
C ARG A 169 -37.32 -9.43 8.79
N ALA A 170 -37.51 -10.73 8.58
CA ALA A 170 -38.30 -11.59 9.47
C ALA A 170 -37.76 -11.61 10.91
N GLN A 171 -36.50 -11.22 11.12
CA GLN A 171 -35.83 -11.13 12.42
C GLN A 171 -35.65 -9.69 12.90
N GLY A 172 -36.35 -8.72 12.29
CA GLY A 172 -36.26 -7.31 12.67
C GLY A 172 -35.07 -6.55 12.07
N SER A 173 -34.45 -7.07 11.00
CA SER A 173 -33.34 -6.42 10.29
C SER A 173 -32.11 -6.07 11.15
N PRO A 174 -31.58 -7.00 11.97
CA PRO A 174 -30.35 -6.75 12.70
C PRO A 174 -29.18 -6.62 11.71
N ARG A 175 -28.29 -5.64 11.94
CA ARG A 175 -27.14 -5.33 11.06
C ARG A 175 -26.31 -6.56 10.73
N ASP A 176 -26.08 -7.42 11.71
CA ASP A 176 -25.29 -8.66 11.58
C ASP A 176 -25.85 -9.62 10.53
N LEU A 177 -27.17 -9.59 10.29
CA LEU A 177 -27.83 -10.37 9.26
C LEU A 177 -27.98 -9.63 7.93
N GLY A 178 -27.57 -8.37 7.82
CA GLY A 178 -27.60 -7.61 6.58
C GLY A 178 -26.63 -8.17 5.53
N LEU A 179 -27.00 -8.07 4.26
CA LEU A 179 -26.06 -8.22 3.15
C LEU A 179 -25.28 -6.90 3.00
N PRO A 180 -23.95 -6.92 2.82
CA PRO A 180 -23.22 -5.71 2.50
C PRO A 180 -23.66 -5.15 1.14
N ALA A 181 -23.86 -3.84 1.06
CA ALA A 181 -24.05 -3.15 -0.20
C ALA A 181 -23.20 -1.89 -0.25
N LEU A 182 -22.49 -1.68 -1.34
CA LEU A 182 -21.90 -0.37 -1.63
C LEU A 182 -23.01 0.55 -2.13
N VAL A 183 -23.24 1.64 -1.42
CA VAL A 183 -24.10 2.73 -1.86
C VAL A 183 -23.28 3.66 -2.73
N VAL A 184 -23.66 3.75 -4.00
CA VAL A 184 -22.85 4.34 -5.06
C VAL A 184 -23.62 5.39 -5.86
N GLU A 185 -22.92 6.42 -6.31
CA GLU A 185 -23.48 7.47 -7.17
C GLU A 185 -23.90 6.89 -8.53
N PRO A 186 -25.16 7.10 -8.97
CA PRO A 186 -25.59 6.73 -10.32
C PRO A 186 -24.76 7.43 -11.42
N GLY A 187 -24.55 6.74 -12.54
CA GLY A 187 -23.81 7.24 -13.70
C GLY A 187 -22.28 7.08 -13.59
N LYS A 188 -21.74 6.65 -12.45
CA LYS A 188 -20.30 6.40 -12.28
C LYS A 188 -19.95 4.91 -12.42
N THR A 189 -18.69 4.65 -12.75
CA THR A 189 -18.12 3.30 -12.87
C THR A 189 -17.36 2.92 -11.62
N PHE A 190 -17.61 1.72 -11.11
CA PHE A 190 -17.06 1.20 -9.87
C PHE A 190 -16.39 -0.17 -10.06
N ALA A 191 -15.28 -0.39 -9.38
CA ALA A 191 -14.73 -1.69 -9.05
C ALA A 191 -14.86 -1.92 -7.54
N VAL A 192 -15.22 -3.12 -7.13
CA VAL A 192 -15.45 -3.50 -5.74
C VAL A 192 -14.20 -4.15 -5.18
N ASN A 193 -13.66 -3.61 -4.09
CA ASN A 193 -12.44 -4.13 -3.45
C ASN A 193 -12.79 -4.68 -2.07
N VAL A 194 -12.62 -5.99 -1.87
CA VAL A 194 -12.93 -6.71 -0.62
C VAL A 194 -11.62 -6.99 0.10
N LEU A 195 -11.50 -6.51 1.34
CA LEU A 195 -10.20 -6.40 2.03
C LEU A 195 -9.69 -7.74 2.60
N PHE A 196 -10.59 -8.60 3.08
CA PHE A 196 -10.23 -9.83 3.81
C PHE A 196 -10.99 -11.04 3.26
N TRP A 197 -10.99 -11.22 1.93
CA TRP A 197 -11.65 -12.36 1.30
C TRP A 197 -10.85 -13.65 1.51
N ARG A 198 -11.49 -14.69 2.05
CA ARG A 198 -10.86 -16.00 2.21
C ARG A 198 -11.02 -16.81 0.93
N VAL A 199 -9.92 -17.05 0.24
CA VAL A 199 -9.86 -17.96 -0.91
C VAL A 199 -9.45 -19.33 -0.40
N PRO A 200 -10.33 -20.36 -0.47
CA PRO A 200 -10.00 -21.71 -0.03
C PRO A 200 -8.69 -22.22 -0.66
N GLY A 201 -7.74 -22.61 0.20
CA GLY A 201 -6.43 -23.12 -0.21
C GLY A 201 -5.44 -22.09 -0.75
N TYR A 202 -5.73 -20.79 -0.69
CA TYR A 202 -4.85 -19.78 -1.31
C TYR A 202 -4.64 -18.49 -0.51
N GLY A 203 -5.49 -18.15 0.46
CA GLY A 203 -5.17 -17.10 1.44
C GLY A 203 -6.35 -16.28 1.91
N LYS A 204 -6.06 -15.22 2.67
CA LYS A 204 -7.00 -14.19 3.08
C LYS A 204 -6.53 -12.83 2.56
N LEU A 205 -7.16 -12.37 1.48
CA LEU A 205 -6.57 -11.40 0.55
C LEU A 205 -7.48 -10.18 0.32
N LEU A 206 -6.85 -9.06 -0.04
CA LEU A 206 -7.46 -7.96 -0.77
C LEU A 206 -7.72 -8.42 -2.20
N LEU A 207 -8.98 -8.48 -2.62
CA LEU A 207 -9.35 -8.85 -3.98
C LEU A 207 -10.30 -7.83 -4.60
N LYS A 208 -10.14 -7.64 -5.92
CA LYS A 208 -10.96 -6.77 -6.74
C LYS A 208 -11.94 -7.60 -7.56
N ALA A 209 -13.19 -7.14 -7.60
CA ALA A 209 -14.19 -7.52 -8.58
C ALA A 209 -14.47 -6.31 -9.48
N ASP A 210 -14.19 -6.41 -10.77
CA ASP A 210 -14.26 -5.27 -11.70
C ASP A 210 -15.00 -5.59 -13.00
N ASN A 211 -15.87 -6.60 -13.01
CA ASN A 211 -16.63 -7.00 -14.19
C ASN A 211 -15.70 -7.27 -15.40
N ALA A 212 -14.67 -8.08 -15.20
CA ALA A 212 -13.64 -8.37 -16.20
C ALA A 212 -12.96 -7.11 -16.78
N GLY A 213 -12.78 -6.08 -15.96
CA GLY A 213 -12.16 -4.80 -16.29
C GLY A 213 -13.13 -3.71 -16.80
N ALA A 214 -14.41 -4.02 -17.00
CA ALA A 214 -15.39 -3.03 -17.46
C ALA A 214 -15.93 -2.12 -16.33
N GLY A 215 -15.83 -2.57 -15.09
CA GLY A 215 -16.48 -1.99 -13.93
C GLY A 215 -18.01 -2.18 -13.92
N TYR A 216 -18.61 -1.78 -12.82
CA TYR A 216 -20.06 -1.79 -12.59
C TYR A 216 -20.60 -0.37 -12.65
N GLN A 217 -21.76 -0.19 -13.29
CA GLN A 217 -22.45 1.10 -13.36
C GLN A 217 -23.94 0.88 -13.06
N LEU A 218 -24.50 1.79 -12.27
CA LEU A 218 -25.94 1.93 -12.06
C LEU A 218 -26.36 3.26 -12.68
N SER A 219 -27.47 3.28 -13.42
CA SER A 219 -27.88 4.44 -14.22
C SER A 219 -28.85 5.37 -13.50
N ALA A 220 -29.54 4.90 -12.46
CA ALA A 220 -30.58 5.66 -11.79
C ALA A 220 -30.61 5.47 -10.26
N PRO A 221 -31.12 6.46 -9.50
CA PRO A 221 -31.39 6.30 -8.07
C PRO A 221 -32.31 5.12 -7.80
N GLY A 222 -32.04 4.37 -6.74
CA GLY A 222 -32.82 3.18 -6.35
C GLY A 222 -32.62 1.96 -7.23
N GLN A 223 -31.75 2.04 -8.26
CA GLN A 223 -31.33 0.85 -9.00
C GLN A 223 -30.41 -0.01 -8.13
N SER A 224 -30.49 -1.33 -8.30
CA SER A 224 -29.59 -2.26 -7.64
C SER A 224 -28.96 -3.25 -8.61
N LEU A 225 -27.72 -3.62 -8.33
CA LEU A 225 -27.04 -4.77 -8.93
C LEU A 225 -26.67 -5.73 -7.80
N VAL A 226 -27.06 -6.99 -7.93
CA VAL A 226 -26.74 -8.03 -6.93
C VAL A 226 -25.63 -8.91 -7.51
N LEU A 227 -24.44 -8.81 -6.93
CA LEU A 227 -23.26 -9.55 -7.35
C LEU A 227 -23.23 -10.92 -6.68
N ASP A 228 -22.99 -11.95 -7.48
CA ASP A 228 -22.51 -13.25 -6.99
C ASP A 228 -21.00 -13.13 -6.78
N LEU A 229 -20.60 -12.73 -5.56
CA LEU A 229 -19.27 -12.21 -5.30
C LEU A 229 -18.17 -13.25 -5.56
N ASN A 230 -18.38 -14.51 -5.20
CA ASN A 230 -17.44 -15.60 -5.49
C ASN A 230 -17.18 -15.69 -7.02
N VAL A 231 -18.25 -15.62 -7.82
CA VAL A 231 -18.17 -15.67 -9.30
C VAL A 231 -17.50 -14.42 -9.87
N GLU A 232 -17.79 -13.23 -9.34
CA GLU A 232 -17.22 -11.98 -9.85
C GLU A 232 -15.72 -11.85 -9.55
N LEU A 233 -15.28 -12.31 -8.38
CA LEU A 233 -13.86 -12.40 -8.04
C LEU A 233 -13.14 -13.39 -8.97
N ALA A 234 -13.71 -14.59 -9.18
CA ALA A 234 -13.16 -15.57 -10.11
C ALA A 234 -13.12 -15.04 -11.55
N SER A 235 -14.17 -14.35 -11.99
CA SER A 235 -14.27 -13.74 -13.31
C SER A 235 -13.20 -12.69 -13.55
N THR A 236 -12.95 -11.85 -12.55
CA THR A 236 -11.90 -10.83 -12.59
C THR A 236 -10.52 -11.47 -12.71
N ALA A 237 -10.22 -12.49 -11.89
CA ALA A 237 -8.94 -13.19 -11.92
C ALA A 237 -8.68 -13.93 -13.24
N VAL A 238 -9.68 -14.63 -13.79
CA VAL A 238 -9.56 -15.33 -15.08
C VAL A 238 -9.45 -14.35 -16.25
N ALA A 239 -10.25 -13.29 -16.26
CA ALA A 239 -10.17 -12.26 -17.30
C ALA A 239 -8.78 -11.59 -17.31
N ASP A 240 -8.18 -11.38 -16.14
CA ASP A 240 -6.84 -10.82 -16.04
C ASP A 240 -5.76 -11.75 -16.66
N LEU A 241 -5.83 -13.05 -16.38
CA LEU A 241 -4.96 -14.04 -17.03
C LEU A 241 -5.11 -14.02 -18.55
N VAL A 242 -6.35 -13.94 -19.06
CA VAL A 242 -6.61 -13.88 -20.51
C VAL A 242 -6.00 -12.62 -21.13
N ARG A 243 -6.19 -11.44 -20.50
CA ARG A 243 -5.59 -10.18 -20.98
C ARG A 243 -4.07 -10.25 -21.05
N ARG A 244 -3.43 -10.94 -20.10
CA ARG A 244 -1.97 -11.07 -19.98
C ARG A 244 -1.38 -12.24 -20.75
N GLN A 245 -2.20 -13.08 -21.39
CA GLN A 245 -1.73 -14.34 -21.99
C GLN A 245 -0.56 -14.13 -22.97
N ALA A 246 -0.57 -13.04 -23.74
CA ALA A 246 0.50 -12.71 -24.69
C ALA A 246 1.86 -12.39 -24.02
N SER A 247 1.86 -12.02 -22.73
CA SER A 247 3.05 -11.73 -21.95
C SER A 247 3.67 -12.98 -21.31
N PHE A 248 3.00 -14.13 -21.39
CA PHE A 248 3.46 -15.40 -20.81
C PHE A 248 3.98 -16.36 -21.87
N ALA A 249 4.68 -17.41 -21.43
CA ALA A 249 5.10 -18.49 -22.31
C ALA A 249 3.87 -19.17 -22.94
N SER A 250 3.98 -19.61 -24.19
CA SER A 250 2.88 -20.23 -24.94
C SER A 250 2.25 -21.44 -24.24
N SER A 251 3.03 -22.15 -23.42
CA SER A 251 2.58 -23.27 -22.56
C SER A 251 1.51 -22.88 -21.53
N ALA A 252 1.37 -21.60 -21.18
CA ALA A 252 0.33 -21.12 -20.28
C ALA A 252 -1.07 -21.14 -20.91
N SER A 253 -1.18 -21.10 -22.25
CA SER A 253 -2.45 -20.94 -22.97
C SER A 253 -3.46 -22.03 -22.64
N THR A 254 -3.02 -23.28 -22.51
CA THR A 254 -3.89 -24.41 -22.17
C THR A 254 -4.46 -24.27 -20.75
N SER A 255 -3.63 -23.91 -19.77
CA SER A 255 -4.08 -23.72 -18.39
C SER A 255 -5.07 -22.56 -18.27
N ILE A 256 -4.83 -21.46 -19.00
CA ILE A 256 -5.75 -20.32 -19.06
C ILE A 256 -7.08 -20.71 -19.70
N ALA A 257 -7.06 -21.42 -20.85
CA ALA A 257 -8.27 -21.89 -21.52
C ALA A 257 -9.09 -22.87 -20.65
N ASN A 258 -8.42 -23.72 -19.87
CA ASN A 258 -9.08 -24.61 -18.91
C ASN A 258 -9.79 -23.82 -17.81
N LEU A 259 -9.17 -22.76 -17.28
CA LEU A 259 -9.80 -21.88 -16.28
C LEU A 259 -11.00 -21.11 -16.84
N VAL A 260 -10.92 -20.63 -18.09
CA VAL A 260 -12.05 -20.01 -18.80
C VAL A 260 -13.22 -21.00 -18.90
N SER A 261 -12.93 -22.24 -19.28
CA SER A 261 -13.95 -23.30 -19.42
C SER A 261 -14.54 -23.68 -18.05
N ALA A 262 -13.71 -23.81 -17.02
CA ALA A 262 -14.14 -24.11 -15.66
C ALA A 262 -14.99 -22.97 -15.07
N LEU A 263 -14.64 -21.71 -15.34
CA LEU A 263 -15.45 -20.56 -14.94
C LEU A 263 -16.82 -20.57 -15.61
N ALA A 264 -16.88 -20.87 -16.91
CA ALA A 264 -18.14 -21.00 -17.63
C ALA A 264 -19.02 -22.10 -17.04
N ALA A 265 -18.42 -23.26 -16.71
CA ALA A 265 -19.12 -24.36 -16.04
C ALA A 265 -19.62 -23.98 -14.63
N ALA A 266 -18.81 -23.23 -13.85
CA ALA A 266 -19.23 -22.70 -12.56
C ALA A 266 -20.44 -21.77 -12.71
N LYS A 267 -20.37 -20.81 -13.64
CA LYS A 267 -21.46 -19.86 -13.93
C LYS A 267 -22.76 -20.54 -14.36
N ALA A 268 -22.67 -21.67 -15.08
CA ALA A 268 -23.83 -22.43 -15.54
C ALA A 268 -24.56 -23.17 -14.40
N ASN A 269 -23.96 -23.28 -13.21
CA ASN A 269 -24.56 -24.01 -12.10
C ASN A 269 -25.70 -23.20 -11.46
N SER A 270 -26.92 -23.76 -11.43
CA SER A 270 -28.11 -23.06 -10.93
C SER A 270 -28.13 -22.97 -9.40
N ASN A 271 -27.54 -23.95 -8.70
CA ASN A 271 -27.44 -23.94 -7.25
C ASN A 271 -26.36 -22.92 -6.81
N PRO A 272 -26.71 -21.88 -6.02
CA PRO A 272 -25.78 -20.82 -5.66
C PRO A 272 -24.61 -21.31 -4.80
N VAL A 273 -24.82 -22.33 -3.95
CA VAL A 273 -23.76 -22.89 -3.09
C VAL A 273 -22.75 -23.66 -3.94
N THR A 274 -23.24 -24.54 -4.83
CA THR A 274 -22.35 -25.29 -5.74
C THR A 274 -21.64 -24.37 -6.72
N ARG A 275 -22.31 -23.33 -7.22
CA ARG A 275 -21.72 -22.30 -8.07
C ARG A 275 -20.60 -21.55 -7.35
N ALA A 276 -20.83 -21.09 -6.13
CA ALA A 276 -19.83 -20.39 -5.33
C ALA A 276 -18.60 -21.26 -5.05
N ALA A 277 -18.79 -22.52 -4.62
CA ALA A 277 -17.69 -23.44 -4.37
C ALA A 277 -16.86 -23.73 -5.64
N ALA A 278 -17.52 -23.88 -6.80
CA ALA A 278 -16.82 -24.04 -8.08
C ALA A 278 -16.07 -22.76 -8.48
N ALA A 279 -16.65 -21.58 -8.27
CA ALA A 279 -16.01 -20.30 -8.55
C ALA A 279 -14.80 -20.06 -7.65
N ASP A 280 -14.87 -20.40 -6.36
CA ASP A 280 -13.73 -20.30 -5.43
C ASP A 280 -12.59 -21.22 -5.84
N SER A 281 -12.89 -22.43 -6.33
CA SER A 281 -11.87 -23.34 -6.88
C SER A 281 -11.19 -22.71 -8.10
N VAL A 282 -11.95 -22.10 -9.00
CA VAL A 282 -11.41 -21.38 -10.17
C VAL A 282 -10.58 -20.18 -9.73
N LEU A 283 -11.06 -19.38 -8.77
CA LEU A 283 -10.35 -18.22 -8.23
C LEU A 283 -9.00 -18.62 -7.62
N SER A 284 -8.99 -19.65 -6.77
CA SER A 284 -7.78 -20.20 -6.15
C SER A 284 -6.74 -20.62 -7.19
N GLN A 285 -7.17 -21.37 -8.21
CA GLN A 285 -6.30 -21.82 -9.29
C GLN A 285 -5.82 -20.66 -10.18
N ALA A 286 -6.69 -19.69 -10.49
CA ALA A 286 -6.35 -18.53 -11.31
C ALA A 286 -5.31 -17.63 -10.63
N LEU A 287 -5.49 -17.34 -9.34
CA LEU A 287 -4.52 -16.53 -8.59
C LEU A 287 -3.17 -17.26 -8.47
N ALA A 288 -3.18 -18.56 -8.14
CA ALA A 288 -1.96 -19.37 -8.08
C ALA A 288 -1.23 -19.42 -9.42
N LEU A 289 -1.96 -19.66 -10.51
CA LEU A 289 -1.38 -19.66 -11.85
C LEU A 289 -0.77 -18.29 -12.20
N ARG A 290 -1.49 -17.19 -11.91
CA ARG A 290 -0.99 -15.84 -12.16
C ARG A 290 0.31 -15.58 -11.42
N ASP A 291 0.36 -15.88 -10.12
CA ASP A 291 1.56 -15.72 -9.30
C ASP A 291 2.76 -16.49 -9.88
N ASP A 292 2.56 -17.72 -10.34
CA ASP A 292 3.61 -18.58 -10.87
C ASP A 292 4.09 -18.16 -12.26
N LEU A 293 3.17 -17.73 -13.12
CA LEU A 293 3.49 -17.20 -14.44
C LEU A 293 4.27 -15.88 -14.33
N GLU A 294 3.80 -14.95 -13.50
CA GLU A 294 4.47 -13.67 -13.27
C GLU A 294 5.86 -13.88 -12.64
N PHE A 295 5.99 -14.77 -11.65
CA PHE A 295 7.28 -15.10 -11.05
C PHE A 295 8.24 -15.76 -12.05
N THR A 296 7.74 -16.62 -12.93
CA THR A 296 8.54 -17.25 -13.99
C THR A 296 9.00 -16.22 -15.02
N ALA A 297 8.10 -15.36 -15.48
CA ALA A 297 8.41 -14.27 -16.40
C ALA A 297 9.47 -13.33 -15.81
N ALA A 298 9.33 -12.95 -14.54
CA ALA A 298 10.31 -12.14 -13.82
C ALA A 298 11.72 -12.74 -13.86
N LYS A 299 11.85 -14.03 -13.49
CA LYS A 299 13.14 -14.75 -13.52
C LYS A 299 13.76 -14.76 -14.92
N THR A 300 12.95 -15.01 -15.95
CA THR A 300 13.41 -15.03 -17.34
C THR A 300 13.85 -13.65 -17.83
N ASN A 301 13.19 -12.59 -17.38
CA ASN A 301 13.44 -11.21 -17.83
C ASN A 301 14.65 -10.56 -17.14
N ILE A 302 15.02 -10.99 -15.93
CA ILE A 302 16.12 -10.41 -15.15
C ILE A 302 17.41 -10.19 -15.97
N PRO A 303 17.94 -11.16 -16.76
CA PRO A 303 19.13 -10.92 -17.57
C PRO A 303 18.95 -9.79 -18.59
N ALA A 304 17.80 -9.72 -19.27
CA ALA A 304 17.51 -8.69 -20.26
C ALA A 304 17.33 -7.30 -19.62
N VAL A 305 16.85 -7.24 -18.38
CA VAL A 305 16.61 -5.98 -17.67
C VAL A 305 17.86 -5.48 -16.96
N ARG A 306 18.61 -6.38 -16.31
CA ARG A 306 19.66 -6.05 -15.34
C ARG A 306 21.08 -6.30 -15.80
N LYS A 307 21.30 -7.02 -16.91
CA LYS A 307 22.66 -7.22 -17.42
C LYS A 307 23.02 -6.26 -18.54
N GLY A 308 24.30 -5.97 -18.64
CA GLY A 308 24.94 -5.34 -19.79
C GLY A 308 26.14 -6.16 -20.23
N ASN A 309 26.91 -5.60 -21.17
CA ASN A 309 28.14 -6.20 -21.69
C ASN A 309 29.34 -5.28 -21.43
N LEU A 310 30.47 -5.88 -21.06
CA LEU A 310 31.77 -5.22 -20.99
C LEU A 310 32.70 -5.83 -22.04
N THR A 311 33.06 -5.05 -23.05
CA THR A 311 34.13 -5.38 -23.98
C THR A 311 35.45 -4.87 -23.43
N VAL A 312 36.37 -5.77 -23.13
CA VAL A 312 37.72 -5.43 -22.66
C VAL A 312 38.70 -5.57 -23.83
N VAL A 313 39.40 -4.48 -24.13
CA VAL A 313 40.42 -4.41 -25.19
C VAL A 313 41.79 -4.26 -24.53
N VAL A 314 42.68 -5.23 -24.73
CA VAL A 314 44.01 -5.26 -24.09
C VAL A 314 45.10 -5.02 -25.13
N LYS A 315 45.85 -3.94 -24.95
CA LYS A 315 47.03 -3.61 -25.76
C LYS A 315 48.24 -3.37 -24.87
N LYS A 316 49.41 -3.85 -25.29
CA LYS A 316 50.70 -3.57 -24.65
C LYS A 316 51.63 -2.94 -25.68
N SER A 317 52.17 -1.75 -25.38
CA SER A 317 52.99 -0.98 -26.33
C SER A 317 52.36 -0.87 -27.73
N GLY A 318 51.05 -0.61 -27.79
CA GLY A 318 50.28 -0.48 -29.03
C GLY A 318 49.87 -1.79 -29.71
N LYS A 319 50.41 -2.96 -29.30
CA LYS A 319 50.09 -4.27 -29.90
C LYS A 319 48.99 -4.99 -29.13
N ALA A 320 48.03 -5.56 -29.86
CA ALA A 320 46.96 -6.39 -29.31
C ALA A 320 47.52 -7.59 -28.53
N GLN A 321 46.98 -7.85 -27.35
CA GLN A 321 47.38 -8.98 -26.51
C GLN A 321 46.35 -10.10 -26.63
N SER A 322 46.61 -11.07 -27.51
CA SER A 322 45.77 -12.27 -27.64
C SER A 322 46.00 -13.27 -26.51
N LYS A 323 45.00 -14.09 -26.20
CA LYS A 323 45.04 -15.14 -25.16
C LYS A 323 45.28 -14.62 -23.74
N ALA A 324 45.07 -13.33 -23.49
CA ALA A 324 45.05 -12.79 -22.14
C ALA A 324 43.75 -13.22 -21.45
N LYS A 325 43.86 -13.75 -20.22
CA LYS A 325 42.70 -14.09 -19.40
C LYS A 325 42.19 -12.82 -18.72
N VAL A 326 40.90 -12.55 -18.87
CA VAL A 326 40.19 -11.45 -18.21
C VAL A 326 39.19 -12.06 -17.24
N VAL A 327 39.22 -11.60 -15.99
CA VAL A 327 38.23 -11.95 -14.95
C VAL A 327 37.60 -10.66 -14.47
N ILE A 328 36.27 -10.62 -14.44
CA ILE A 328 35.50 -9.54 -13.84
C ILE A 328 34.81 -10.03 -12.56
N THR A 329 34.93 -9.25 -11.49
CA THR A 329 34.27 -9.52 -10.21
C THR A 329 33.49 -8.28 -9.81
N GLN A 330 32.17 -8.42 -9.69
CA GLN A 330 31.30 -7.31 -9.32
C GLN A 330 31.57 -6.86 -7.87
N ARG A 331 31.63 -5.55 -7.67
CA ARG A 331 31.86 -4.90 -6.38
C ARG A 331 30.60 -4.29 -5.79
N THR A 332 29.81 -3.64 -6.64
CA THR A 332 28.55 -2.98 -6.25
C THR A 332 27.48 -3.21 -7.30
N HIS A 333 26.23 -3.09 -6.90
CA HIS A 333 25.08 -3.17 -7.80
C HIS A 333 24.59 -1.78 -8.22
N SER A 334 24.13 -1.67 -9.47
CA SER A 334 23.34 -0.52 -9.93
C SER A 334 21.97 -0.50 -9.24
N PHE A 335 21.27 -1.65 -9.21
CA PHE A 335 20.05 -1.82 -8.42
C PHE A 335 20.40 -2.03 -6.94
N LYS A 336 19.84 -1.24 -6.04
CA LYS A 336 20.20 -1.26 -4.61
C LYS A 336 19.33 -2.23 -3.82
N PHE A 337 19.98 -3.14 -3.12
CA PHE A 337 19.33 -3.94 -2.06
C PHE A 337 19.55 -3.22 -0.74
N GLY A 338 18.45 -2.80 -0.11
CA GLY A 338 18.46 -2.01 1.10
C GLY A 338 17.96 -2.77 2.33
N SER A 339 18.34 -2.28 3.50
CA SER A 339 17.71 -2.64 4.75
C SER A 339 17.56 -1.43 5.68
N TYR A 340 16.54 -1.47 6.54
CA TYR A 340 16.47 -0.62 7.71
C TYR A 340 16.89 -1.41 8.94
N ILE A 341 17.86 -0.84 9.66
CA ILE A 341 18.54 -1.52 10.78
C ILE A 341 18.01 -1.04 12.14
N GLY A 342 17.23 0.05 12.17
CA GLY A 342 16.70 0.66 13.40
C GLY A 342 17.44 1.93 13.80
N GLY A 343 17.12 2.43 15.00
CA GLY A 343 17.61 3.70 15.56
C GLY A 343 19.13 3.72 15.80
N GLN A 344 19.57 3.43 17.03
CA GLN A 344 21.00 3.49 17.37
C GLN A 344 21.83 2.49 16.56
N PHE A 345 23.02 2.90 16.14
CA PHE A 345 23.96 2.12 15.37
C PHE A 345 24.29 0.79 16.07
N ASN A 346 24.10 -0.30 15.34
CA ASN A 346 24.39 -1.64 15.81
C ASN A 346 25.30 -2.36 14.80
N ALA A 347 26.61 -2.36 15.06
CA ALA A 347 27.61 -2.91 14.15
C ALA A 347 27.34 -4.37 13.74
N SER A 348 26.83 -5.21 14.64
CA SER A 348 26.54 -6.61 14.30
C SER A 348 25.35 -6.75 13.36
N MET A 349 24.34 -5.88 13.49
CA MET A 349 23.19 -5.84 12.60
C MET A 349 23.57 -5.29 11.21
N TYR A 350 24.40 -4.25 11.16
CA TYR A 350 24.98 -3.76 9.90
C TYR A 350 25.85 -4.84 9.24
N GLN A 351 26.65 -5.59 10.00
CA GLN A 351 27.45 -6.68 9.46
C GLN A 351 26.56 -7.80 8.93
N ALA A 352 25.50 -8.19 9.66
CA ALA A 352 24.56 -9.19 9.19
C ALA A 352 23.85 -8.75 7.89
N ALA A 353 23.53 -7.46 7.76
CA ALA A 353 23.00 -6.90 6.53
C ALA A 353 24.02 -6.96 5.37
N ARG A 354 25.30 -6.63 5.62
CA ARG A 354 26.38 -6.79 4.63
C ARG A 354 26.56 -8.23 4.20
N ASP A 355 26.56 -9.16 5.14
CA ASP A 355 26.70 -10.59 4.88
C ASP A 355 25.55 -11.10 4.00
N ALA A 356 24.34 -10.53 4.15
CA ALA A 356 23.20 -10.84 3.29
C ALA A 356 23.32 -10.22 1.88
N GLY A 357 24.26 -9.31 1.66
CA GLY A 357 24.46 -8.61 0.40
C GLY A 357 23.72 -7.27 0.29
N PHE A 358 23.16 -6.74 1.38
CA PHE A 358 22.58 -5.41 1.36
C PHE A 358 23.68 -4.34 1.20
N GLU A 359 23.41 -3.37 0.33
CA GLU A 359 24.34 -2.29 -0.02
C GLU A 359 23.78 -0.90 0.31
N MET A 360 22.51 -0.79 0.68
CA MET A 360 21.89 0.46 1.12
C MET A 360 21.37 0.35 2.55
N ALA A 361 21.65 1.33 3.39
CA ALA A 361 21.12 1.42 4.75
C ALA A 361 20.19 2.64 4.85
N THR A 362 18.96 2.43 5.32
CA THR A 362 18.00 3.52 5.56
C THR A 362 18.10 3.98 7.01
N MET A 363 18.09 5.29 7.23
CA MET A 363 18.14 5.92 8.56
C MET A 363 17.00 6.93 8.69
N LEU A 364 16.23 6.82 9.77
CA LEU A 364 15.09 7.68 10.07
C LEU A 364 15.55 8.88 10.91
N PHE A 365 15.48 10.08 10.32
CA PHE A 365 15.85 11.33 10.97
C PHE A 365 14.58 12.13 11.31
N GLY A 366 13.86 11.70 12.35
CA GLY A 366 12.70 12.44 12.85
C GLY A 366 13.09 13.84 13.31
N TRP A 367 12.34 14.86 12.88
CA TRP A 367 12.73 16.27 13.06
C TRP A 367 12.97 16.63 14.53
N SER A 368 12.06 16.29 15.44
CA SER A 368 12.21 16.61 16.86
C SER A 368 13.44 15.95 17.49
N TRP A 369 13.86 14.78 16.98
CA TRP A 369 15.01 14.03 17.50
C TRP A 369 16.34 14.63 17.06
N MET A 370 16.33 15.50 16.03
CA MET A 370 17.54 16.06 15.42
C MET A 370 17.88 17.45 15.95
N GLU A 371 17.08 18.05 16.83
CA GLU A 371 17.28 19.41 17.31
C GLU A 371 17.78 19.47 18.75
N SER A 372 18.76 20.34 19.01
CA SER A 372 19.22 20.67 20.38
C SER A 372 18.34 21.75 21.03
N SER A 373 17.82 22.65 20.19
CA SER A 373 16.92 23.74 20.54
C SER A 373 16.16 24.15 19.26
N PRO A 374 15.08 24.94 19.34
CA PRO A 374 14.27 25.28 18.17
C PRO A 374 15.12 25.76 16.98
N ASN A 375 15.02 25.03 15.86
CA ASN A 375 15.70 25.30 14.59
C ASN A 375 17.24 25.16 14.62
N VAL A 376 17.81 24.61 15.71
CA VAL A 376 19.23 24.34 15.83
C VAL A 376 19.45 22.84 15.82
N LEU A 377 20.06 22.35 14.74
CA LEU A 377 20.45 20.94 14.61
C LEU A 377 21.36 20.54 15.79
N LEU A 378 21.21 19.32 16.29
CA LEU A 378 22.19 18.69 17.17
C LEU A 378 23.57 18.72 16.51
N ASP A 379 24.62 18.67 17.33
CA ASP A 379 25.98 18.51 16.82
C ASP A 379 26.00 17.33 15.83
N PRO A 380 26.41 17.57 14.56
CA PRO A 380 26.48 16.52 13.55
C PRO A 380 27.31 15.31 13.99
N ALA A 381 28.29 15.47 14.88
CA ALA A 381 29.05 14.34 15.42
C ALA A 381 28.20 13.42 16.31
N ILE A 382 27.24 13.97 17.06
CA ILE A 382 26.30 13.19 17.88
C ILE A 382 25.34 12.42 16.97
N ILE A 383 24.76 13.08 15.97
CA ILE A 383 23.86 12.44 14.99
C ILE A 383 24.61 11.31 14.27
N ASP A 384 25.82 11.58 13.77
CA ASP A 384 26.66 10.59 13.08
C ASP A 384 26.98 9.40 13.98
N SER A 385 27.35 9.64 15.24
CA SER A 385 27.64 8.57 16.20
C SER A 385 26.39 7.76 16.56
N TYR A 386 25.23 8.40 16.70
CA TYR A 386 24.00 7.72 17.09
C TYR A 386 23.51 6.80 15.96
N TYR A 387 23.40 7.29 14.73
CA TYR A 387 22.91 6.50 13.60
C TYR A 387 24.01 5.68 12.90
N GLY A 388 25.28 6.04 13.14
CA GLY A 388 26.45 5.40 12.54
C GLY A 388 26.57 5.70 11.05
N ILE A 389 26.37 6.95 10.62
CA ILE A 389 26.38 7.33 9.20
C ILE A 389 27.74 7.01 8.58
N THR A 390 28.83 7.48 9.21
CA THR A 390 30.19 7.23 8.77
C THR A 390 30.56 5.75 8.92
N ALA A 391 30.12 5.10 10.00
CA ALA A 391 30.38 3.69 10.24
C ALA A 391 29.74 2.81 9.14
N ALA A 392 28.48 3.06 8.79
CA ALA A 392 27.79 2.39 7.71
C ALA A 392 28.51 2.58 6.36
N LYS A 393 28.95 3.80 6.03
CA LYS A 393 29.75 4.04 4.81
C LYS A 393 31.06 3.26 4.81
N ASN A 394 31.77 3.22 5.94
CA ASN A 394 33.02 2.47 6.06
C ASN A 394 32.79 0.96 5.91
N MET A 395 31.59 0.47 6.23
CA MET A 395 31.15 -0.91 5.95
C MET A 395 30.66 -1.11 4.51
N GLY A 396 30.72 -0.07 3.67
CA GLY A 396 30.40 -0.11 2.24
C GLY A 396 28.95 0.20 1.89
N PHE A 397 28.15 0.73 2.82
CA PHE A 397 26.76 1.09 2.54
C PHE A 397 26.64 2.46 1.86
N ASP A 398 25.73 2.54 0.89
CA ASP A 398 25.05 3.78 0.56
C ASP A 398 24.03 4.10 1.66
N VAL A 399 23.99 5.35 2.12
CA VAL A 399 23.02 5.76 3.15
C VAL A 399 21.85 6.49 2.50
N LYS A 400 20.63 6.10 2.90
CA LYS A 400 19.36 6.78 2.55
C LYS A 400 18.83 7.52 3.77
N ALA A 401 18.62 8.82 3.65
CA ALA A 401 17.91 9.62 4.65
C ALA A 401 16.40 9.51 4.48
N HIS A 402 15.71 9.14 5.54
CA HIS A 402 14.27 8.92 5.57
C HIS A 402 13.59 9.79 6.64
N GLY A 403 12.37 10.25 6.35
CA GLY A 403 11.54 11.01 7.30
C GLY A 403 12.01 12.44 7.59
N ILE A 404 12.89 13.02 6.75
CA ILE A 404 13.48 14.36 6.97
C ILE A 404 12.48 15.51 6.76
N VAL A 405 11.35 15.25 6.11
CA VAL A 405 10.16 16.12 6.14
C VAL A 405 8.97 15.18 6.24
N TRP A 406 8.34 15.14 7.41
CA TRP A 406 7.23 14.23 7.69
C TRP A 406 6.27 14.89 8.67
N MET A 407 5.03 15.16 8.23
CA MET A 407 4.03 15.87 9.03
C MET A 407 3.30 14.91 9.98
N GLN A 408 4.08 14.13 10.74
CA GLN A 408 3.61 13.04 11.58
C GLN A 408 3.73 13.35 13.07
N GLY A 409 2.82 12.79 13.85
CA GLY A 409 2.84 12.85 15.31
C GLY A 409 3.90 11.95 15.96
N TYR A 410 3.61 11.51 17.19
CA TYR A 410 4.40 10.52 17.96
C TYR A 410 5.90 10.86 18.10
N GLY A 411 6.18 12.14 18.31
CA GLY A 411 7.55 12.62 18.50
C GLY A 411 8.33 12.85 17.22
N ILE A 412 7.77 12.71 16.02
CA ILE A 412 8.48 13.12 14.79
C ILE A 412 8.52 14.65 14.68
N LEU A 413 7.37 15.30 14.80
CA LEU A 413 7.28 16.77 14.83
C LEU A 413 7.64 17.32 16.21
N PRO A 414 8.42 18.42 16.31
CA PRO A 414 8.63 19.11 17.58
C PRO A 414 7.32 19.69 18.14
N GLU A 415 7.07 19.60 19.45
CA GLU A 415 5.81 20.06 20.06
C GLU A 415 5.47 21.54 19.78
N ARG A 416 6.49 22.39 19.63
CA ARG A 416 6.30 23.82 19.33
C ARG A 416 5.57 24.08 18.01
N VAL A 417 5.60 23.16 17.04
CA VAL A 417 5.06 23.43 15.69
C VAL A 417 3.52 23.38 15.66
N TYR A 418 2.88 22.83 16.70
CA TYR A 418 1.43 22.76 16.82
C TYR A 418 0.78 24.10 17.20
N THR A 419 1.57 25.10 17.61
CA THR A 419 1.06 26.39 18.10
C THR A 419 1.46 27.59 17.24
N ILE A 420 2.15 27.35 16.11
CA ILE A 420 2.63 28.41 15.21
C ILE A 420 1.93 28.35 13.83
N PRO A 421 1.95 29.43 13.04
CA PRO A 421 1.37 29.46 11.70
C PRO A 421 1.96 28.41 10.75
N ALA A 422 1.13 27.85 9.86
CA ALA A 422 1.54 26.82 8.90
C ALA A 422 2.75 27.23 8.03
N ALA A 423 2.80 28.49 7.59
CA ALA A 423 3.92 29.00 6.81
C ALA A 423 5.25 28.96 7.59
N ASP A 424 5.20 29.27 8.89
CA ASP A 424 6.38 29.22 9.76
C ASP A 424 6.81 27.77 10.00
N VAL A 425 5.87 26.83 10.17
CA VAL A 425 6.19 25.41 10.25
C VAL A 425 6.86 24.93 8.97
N GLN A 426 6.31 25.26 7.80
CA GLN A 426 6.88 24.89 6.51
C GLN A 426 8.30 25.46 6.35
N ALA A 427 8.50 26.73 6.68
CA ALA A 427 9.82 27.36 6.66
C ALA A 427 10.81 26.67 7.61
N GLN A 428 10.39 26.34 8.83
CA GLN A 428 11.23 25.64 9.81
C GLN A 428 11.54 24.19 9.39
N ALA A 429 10.58 23.47 8.79
CA ALA A 429 10.81 22.12 8.27
C ALA A 429 11.84 22.12 7.13
N LEU A 430 11.77 23.11 6.24
CA LEU A 430 12.72 23.28 5.14
C LEU A 430 14.10 23.72 5.65
N LEU A 431 14.16 24.55 6.69
CA LEU A 431 15.40 24.92 7.36
C LEU A 431 16.05 23.71 8.04
N TYR A 432 15.27 22.89 8.75
CA TYR A 432 15.74 21.62 9.30
C TYR A 432 16.32 20.71 8.22
N GLN A 433 15.57 20.49 7.14
CA GLN A 433 16.05 19.69 6.00
C GLN A 433 17.36 20.25 5.45
N GLN A 434 17.44 21.58 5.26
CA GLN A 434 18.66 22.23 4.75
C GLN A 434 19.85 22.06 5.69
N ASN A 435 19.66 22.20 7.00
CA ASN A 435 20.72 22.03 8.00
C ASN A 435 21.23 20.58 8.00
N LEU A 436 20.33 19.60 7.97
CA LEU A 436 20.69 18.18 7.92
C LEU A 436 21.44 17.84 6.62
N VAL A 437 20.97 18.35 5.47
CA VAL A 437 21.65 18.17 4.17
C VAL A 437 23.04 18.80 4.20
N ASN A 438 23.19 20.02 4.72
CA ASN A 438 24.50 20.66 4.79
C ASN A 438 25.49 19.88 5.67
N ALA A 439 25.02 19.28 6.76
CA ALA A 439 25.84 18.45 7.64
C ALA A 439 26.28 17.13 6.97
N PHE A 440 25.43 16.50 6.15
CA PHE A 440 25.61 15.11 5.73
C PHE A 440 25.61 14.85 4.21
N LYS A 441 25.48 15.86 3.34
CA LYS A 441 25.40 15.66 1.87
C LYS A 441 26.58 14.93 1.24
N THR A 442 27.76 14.92 1.86
CA THR A 442 28.92 14.13 1.40
C THR A 442 28.91 12.69 1.90
N LYS A 443 28.06 12.39 2.89
CA LYS A 443 27.95 11.09 3.55
C LYS A 443 26.70 10.32 3.12
N ILE A 444 25.60 10.99 2.77
CA ILE A 444 24.32 10.36 2.42
C ILE A 444 24.10 10.42 0.90
N SER A 445 23.75 9.26 0.32
CA SER A 445 23.63 9.06 -1.13
C SER A 445 22.22 9.33 -1.66
N LEU A 446 21.18 9.10 -0.86
CA LEU A 446 19.77 9.26 -1.27
C LEU A 446 18.97 10.01 -0.20
N TRP A 447 18.14 10.98 -0.63
CA TRP A 447 17.39 11.86 0.26
C TRP A 447 15.89 11.87 -0.10
N GLU A 448 15.05 11.83 0.92
CA GLU A 448 13.61 12.01 0.77
C GLU A 448 13.24 13.49 0.79
N ALA A 449 12.49 13.95 -0.21
CA ALA A 449 11.84 15.25 -0.19
C ALA A 449 10.73 15.29 0.87
N MET A 450 9.90 14.25 0.96
CA MET A 450 8.81 14.17 1.95
C MET A 450 8.33 12.74 2.13
N ASN A 451 7.97 12.39 3.36
CA ASN A 451 7.37 11.11 3.72
C ASN A 451 5.84 11.24 3.91
N GLU A 452 5.10 10.28 3.37
CA GLU A 452 3.67 10.04 3.57
C GLU A 452 2.75 11.24 3.34
N ALA A 453 3.06 12.05 2.32
CA ALA A 453 2.28 13.22 1.92
C ALA A 453 0.77 12.99 1.68
N PRO A 454 0.28 11.82 1.20
CA PRO A 454 -1.16 11.57 1.11
C PRO A 454 -1.82 11.26 2.46
N ALA A 455 -1.06 10.89 3.49
CA ALA A 455 -1.57 10.18 4.67
C ALA A 455 -1.40 10.93 5.98
N THR A 456 -0.25 11.56 6.17
CA THR A 456 0.15 12.15 7.45
C THR A 456 0.00 13.65 7.42
N ASN A 457 -0.77 14.16 8.36
CA ASN A 457 -1.07 15.58 8.46
C ASN A 457 -1.48 15.95 9.88
N ALA A 458 -0.57 15.78 10.84
CA ALA A 458 -0.81 16.07 12.25
C ALA A 458 -1.16 17.54 12.52
N LEU A 459 -0.86 18.44 11.56
CA LEU A 459 -1.07 19.89 11.65
C LEU A 459 -2.26 20.39 10.83
N ASN A 460 -3.01 19.49 10.20
CA ASN A 460 -4.20 19.80 9.39
C ASN A 460 -3.93 20.85 8.28
N PHE A 461 -2.78 20.78 7.61
CA PHE A 461 -2.48 21.59 6.45
C PHE A 461 -3.45 21.27 5.31
N SER A 462 -3.84 22.29 4.55
CA SER A 462 -4.57 22.09 3.30
C SER A 462 -3.74 21.26 2.31
N ARG A 463 -4.42 20.59 1.36
CA ARG A 463 -3.73 19.87 0.28
C ARG A 463 -2.81 20.78 -0.54
N GLY A 464 -3.20 22.04 -0.74
CA GLY A 464 -2.37 23.06 -1.37
C GLY A 464 -1.06 23.29 -0.60
N GLN A 465 -1.14 23.50 0.71
CA GLN A 465 0.04 23.67 1.57
C GLN A 465 0.93 22.41 1.58
N MET A 466 0.37 21.20 1.60
CA MET A 466 1.16 19.97 1.52
C MET A 466 1.88 19.84 0.17
N ASN A 467 1.21 20.21 -0.93
CA ASN A 467 1.84 20.26 -2.25
C ASN A 467 2.93 21.33 -2.31
N ASP A 468 2.73 22.51 -1.71
CA ASP A 468 3.75 23.56 -1.61
C ASP A 468 4.97 23.09 -0.82
N LEU A 469 4.75 22.40 0.30
CA LEU A 469 5.82 21.85 1.13
C LEU A 469 6.62 20.77 0.37
N LEU A 470 5.95 19.80 -0.26
CA LEU A 470 6.63 18.78 -1.07
C LEU A 470 7.43 19.41 -2.21
N ALA A 471 6.85 20.36 -2.95
CA ALA A 471 7.54 21.04 -4.04
C ALA A 471 8.76 21.84 -3.53
N SER A 472 8.62 22.53 -2.40
CA SER A 472 9.70 23.30 -1.79
C SER A 472 10.81 22.39 -1.26
N ALA A 473 10.47 21.29 -0.60
CA ALA A 473 11.43 20.33 -0.07
C ALA A 473 12.21 19.64 -1.20
N ALA A 474 11.52 19.25 -2.29
CA ALA A 474 12.16 18.70 -3.47
C ALA A 474 13.10 19.72 -4.13
N SER A 475 12.67 20.97 -4.25
CA SER A 475 13.49 22.06 -4.81
C SER A 475 14.70 22.40 -3.93
N ASN A 476 14.56 22.32 -2.61
CA ASN A 476 15.64 22.56 -1.64
C ASN A 476 16.77 21.53 -1.81
N LEU A 477 16.44 20.24 -1.94
CA LEU A 477 17.44 19.18 -2.23
C LEU A 477 18.21 19.43 -3.53
N LYS A 478 17.52 19.97 -4.54
CA LYS A 478 18.14 20.38 -5.82
C LYS A 478 19.05 21.58 -5.67
N ALA A 479 18.59 22.63 -4.98
CA ALA A 479 19.34 23.88 -4.84
C ALA A 479 20.62 23.71 -4.01
N VAL A 480 20.57 22.92 -2.93
CA VAL A 480 21.70 22.78 -2.00
C VAL A 480 22.86 21.97 -2.60
N SER A 481 22.57 20.99 -3.46
CA SER A 481 23.59 20.04 -3.93
C SER A 481 23.25 19.25 -5.19
N GLY A 482 22.14 19.54 -5.88
CA GLY A 482 21.69 18.74 -7.03
C GLY A 482 21.31 17.30 -6.67
N LEU A 483 20.95 17.05 -5.41
CA LEU A 483 20.67 15.70 -4.91
C LEU A 483 19.40 15.12 -5.53
N VAL A 484 19.29 13.79 -5.43
CA VAL A 484 18.08 13.07 -5.79
C VAL A 484 16.98 13.40 -4.78
N SER A 485 15.79 13.77 -5.29
CA SER A 485 14.60 14.03 -4.49
C SER A 485 13.60 12.88 -4.63
N LEU A 486 13.34 12.19 -3.51
CA LEU A 486 12.37 11.09 -3.42
C LEU A 486 11.11 11.51 -2.66
N ALA A 487 9.91 11.29 -3.22
CA ALA A 487 8.67 11.34 -2.44
C ALA A 487 8.34 9.92 -2.01
N ASN A 488 8.06 9.70 -0.72
CA ASN A 488 7.82 8.37 -0.16
C ASN A 488 6.41 8.26 0.40
N SER A 489 5.72 7.12 0.24
CA SER A 489 4.42 6.86 0.87
C SER A 489 4.01 5.40 0.73
N PRO A 490 3.13 4.87 1.62
CA PRO A 490 2.42 3.62 1.33
C PRO A 490 1.57 3.78 0.08
N HIS A 491 1.48 2.71 -0.73
CA HIS A 491 0.67 2.71 -1.93
C HIS A 491 -0.82 2.97 -1.62
N GLU A 492 -1.38 2.16 -0.71
CA GLU A 492 -2.74 2.31 -0.17
C GLU A 492 -2.73 2.26 1.35
N ASN A 493 -3.45 3.21 1.96
CA ASN A 493 -3.59 3.34 3.42
C ASN A 493 -5.01 3.73 3.86
N SER A 494 -5.82 4.30 2.96
CA SER A 494 -7.18 4.76 3.28
C SER A 494 -8.20 3.61 3.19
N PHE A 495 -8.06 2.72 2.21
CA PHE A 495 -8.99 1.59 1.97
C PHE A 495 -10.48 2.01 2.03
N GLY A 496 -10.81 3.19 1.50
CA GLY A 496 -12.16 3.77 1.52
C GLY A 496 -12.50 4.65 2.73
N ALA A 497 -11.61 4.77 3.73
CA ALA A 497 -11.87 5.50 4.98
C ALA A 497 -12.24 6.96 4.77
N LYS A 498 -11.75 7.56 3.68
CA LYS A 498 -12.17 8.87 3.20
C LYS A 498 -13.70 9.04 3.21
N TYR A 499 -14.45 8.02 2.76
CA TYR A 499 -15.90 8.08 2.57
C TYR A 499 -16.69 7.36 3.68
N ALA A 500 -16.06 7.11 4.84
CA ALA A 500 -16.71 6.45 5.98
C ALA A 500 -17.59 7.39 6.81
N PHE A 501 -17.23 8.67 6.91
CA PHE A 501 -17.91 9.68 7.72
C PHE A 501 -18.03 11.00 6.98
N TYR A 502 -19.04 11.80 7.31
CA TYR A 502 -19.30 13.09 6.67
C TYR A 502 -19.55 14.21 7.70
N THR A 503 -19.32 15.46 7.34
CA THR A 503 -19.85 16.63 8.06
C THR A 503 -21.33 16.82 7.75
N LEU A 504 -22.07 17.59 8.56
CA LEU A 504 -23.49 17.86 8.33
C LEU A 504 -23.77 18.53 6.95
N ASP A 505 -22.78 19.23 6.39
CA ASP A 505 -22.80 19.79 5.03
C ASP A 505 -22.42 18.79 3.92
N ASN A 506 -22.44 17.50 4.25
CA ASN A 506 -22.20 16.39 3.32
C ASN A 506 -20.78 16.35 2.72
N LEU A 507 -19.77 16.86 3.43
CA LEU A 507 -18.36 16.73 3.04
C LEU A 507 -17.72 15.53 3.76
N PRO A 508 -16.87 14.73 3.09
CA PRO A 508 -16.14 13.65 3.76
C PRO A 508 -15.35 14.17 4.97
N PHE A 509 -15.38 13.45 6.09
CA PHE A 509 -14.71 13.82 7.34
C PHE A 509 -13.22 14.01 7.17
N ASP A 510 -12.59 13.04 6.52
CA ASP A 510 -11.20 13.11 6.11
C ASP A 510 -11.15 13.23 4.60
N ASN A 511 -11.24 14.47 4.11
CA ASN A 511 -11.00 14.77 2.71
C ASN A 511 -9.49 14.95 2.39
N PHE A 512 -8.62 14.73 3.38
CA PHE A 512 -7.19 14.80 3.17
C PHE A 512 -6.69 13.49 2.56
N SER A 513 -6.94 12.34 3.18
CA SER A 513 -6.37 11.06 2.74
C SER A 513 -6.69 10.71 1.27
N LEU A 514 -5.67 10.33 0.50
CA LEU A 514 -5.76 9.90 -0.90
C LEU A 514 -5.02 8.57 -1.10
N THR A 515 -5.30 7.84 -2.19
CA THR A 515 -4.31 6.85 -2.64
C THR A 515 -3.03 7.58 -3.03
N TYR A 516 -1.89 6.92 -2.94
CA TYR A 516 -0.65 7.61 -3.27
C TYR A 516 -0.56 7.97 -4.75
N SER A 517 -1.11 7.14 -5.63
CA SER A 517 -1.20 7.46 -7.06
C SER A 517 -2.07 8.70 -7.35
N GLU A 518 -3.20 8.86 -6.67
CA GLU A 518 -4.04 10.07 -6.77
C GLU A 518 -3.30 11.31 -6.27
N CYS A 519 -2.59 11.19 -5.15
CA CYS A 519 -1.81 12.29 -4.61
C CYS A 519 -0.73 12.75 -5.58
N LEU A 520 -0.01 11.81 -6.23
CA LEU A 520 0.98 12.16 -7.25
C LEU A 520 0.35 12.77 -8.49
N LYS A 521 -0.82 12.29 -8.94
CA LYS A 521 -1.57 12.92 -10.05
C LYS A 521 -1.97 14.36 -9.73
N GLN A 522 -2.52 14.60 -8.54
CA GLN A 522 -2.88 15.95 -8.09
C GLN A 522 -1.65 16.85 -7.95
N PHE A 523 -0.56 16.34 -7.38
CA PHE A 523 0.69 17.08 -7.25
C PHE A 523 1.28 17.42 -8.63
N ALA A 524 1.31 16.46 -9.56
CA ALA A 524 1.77 16.68 -10.94
C ALA A 524 0.96 17.76 -11.65
N ALA A 525 -0.37 17.74 -11.51
CA ALA A 525 -1.24 18.76 -12.08
C ALA A 525 -1.01 20.16 -11.46
N ALA A 526 -0.74 20.23 -10.16
CA ALA A 526 -0.60 21.50 -9.43
C ALA A 526 0.82 22.10 -9.51
N LYS A 527 1.87 21.27 -9.54
CA LYS A 527 3.27 21.69 -9.35
C LYS A 527 4.24 21.13 -10.40
N GLY A 528 3.80 20.15 -11.19
CA GLY A 528 4.68 19.36 -12.05
C GLY A 528 5.58 18.40 -11.26
N LEU A 529 6.26 17.51 -11.98
CA LEU A 529 7.15 16.50 -11.39
C LEU A 529 8.64 16.78 -11.64
N ASN A 530 9.00 17.96 -12.18
CA ASN A 530 10.36 18.23 -12.66
C ASN A 530 11.40 18.19 -11.54
N ASN A 531 11.04 18.68 -10.35
CA ASN A 531 11.93 18.68 -9.19
C ASN A 531 11.85 17.40 -8.37
N LEU A 532 11.03 16.43 -8.76
CA LEU A 532 10.92 15.12 -8.14
C LEU A 532 11.62 14.09 -9.02
N ASP A 533 12.74 13.52 -8.59
CA ASP A 533 13.48 12.57 -9.42
C ASP A 533 12.90 11.17 -9.35
N THR A 534 12.37 10.78 -8.19
CA THR A 534 12.00 9.40 -7.94
C THR A 534 10.79 9.28 -7.02
N VAL A 535 10.06 8.17 -7.17
CA VAL A 535 8.92 7.80 -6.34
C VAL A 535 9.34 6.63 -5.44
N GLY A 536 9.06 6.73 -4.15
CA GLY A 536 9.26 5.66 -3.16
C GLY A 536 7.93 5.07 -2.72
N ILE A 537 7.84 3.75 -2.71
CA ILE A 537 6.64 3.01 -2.34
C ILE A 537 6.94 2.15 -1.11
N GLN A 538 6.16 2.35 -0.05
CA GLN A 538 6.10 1.45 1.09
C GLN A 538 5.06 0.34 0.82
N PHE A 539 5.39 -0.90 1.14
CA PHE A 539 4.55 -2.06 0.86
C PHE A 539 4.57 -3.07 2.03
N TYR A 540 3.47 -3.14 2.78
CA TYR A 540 3.33 -3.97 3.97
C TYR A 540 2.11 -4.90 3.89
N PRO A 541 2.12 -5.91 2.99
CA PRO A 541 0.97 -6.79 2.81
C PRO A 541 0.78 -7.70 4.04
N GLY A 542 -0.45 -7.81 4.50
CA GLY A 542 -0.83 -8.70 5.60
C GLY A 542 -0.20 -8.32 6.93
N HIS A 543 0.12 -7.05 7.14
CA HIS A 543 0.81 -6.61 8.35
C HIS A 543 -0.04 -6.76 9.61
N LYS A 544 0.66 -6.99 10.73
CA LYS A 544 0.24 -6.65 12.09
C LYS A 544 1.28 -5.67 12.61
N LEU A 545 0.94 -4.40 12.78
CA LEU A 545 1.90 -3.41 13.28
C LEU A 545 2.07 -3.56 14.80
N ASN A 546 3.14 -2.99 15.33
CA ASN A 546 3.45 -3.00 16.75
C ASN A 546 2.58 -2.00 17.55
N ALA A 547 2.88 -1.84 18.85
CA ALA A 547 2.13 -0.97 19.76
C ALA A 547 2.15 0.52 19.36
N ASP A 548 3.23 0.99 18.73
CA ASP A 548 3.38 2.40 18.31
C ASP A 548 2.35 2.77 17.23
N PHE A 549 1.91 1.78 16.46
CA PHE A 549 0.87 1.90 15.44
C PHE A 549 -0.48 1.31 15.89
N ASN A 550 -0.70 1.23 17.21
CA ASN A 550 -1.93 0.74 17.82
C ASN A 550 -2.35 -0.67 17.36
N TYR A 551 -1.36 -1.53 17.08
CA TYR A 551 -1.59 -2.90 16.63
C TYR A 551 -2.46 -3.01 15.36
N GLN A 552 -2.37 -2.04 14.44
CA GLN A 552 -3.15 -2.04 13.21
C GLN A 552 -2.92 -3.32 12.39
N GLU A 553 -3.99 -3.83 11.78
CA GLU A 553 -3.98 -5.02 10.94
C GLU A 553 -4.41 -4.68 9.53
N GLY A 554 -3.63 -5.15 8.56
CA GLY A 554 -3.82 -4.86 7.15
C GLY A 554 -4.25 -6.08 6.33
N PRO A 555 -4.86 -5.84 5.16
CA PRO A 555 -5.13 -6.90 4.20
C PRO A 555 -3.82 -7.38 3.55
N ALA A 556 -3.80 -8.60 3.02
CA ALA A 556 -2.68 -9.12 2.24
C ALA A 556 -2.96 -9.02 0.74
N MET A 557 -1.92 -8.77 -0.04
CA MET A 557 -1.98 -8.75 -1.49
C MET A 557 -1.22 -9.96 -2.04
N THR A 558 -1.62 -10.48 -3.20
CA THR A 558 -0.81 -11.51 -3.89
C THR A 558 0.51 -10.91 -4.38
N PRO A 559 1.57 -11.69 -4.56
CA PRO A 559 2.77 -11.24 -5.27
C PRO A 559 2.48 -10.68 -6.67
N SER A 560 1.51 -11.22 -7.39
CA SER A 560 1.07 -10.67 -8.69
C SER A 560 0.45 -9.28 -8.60
N TRP A 561 -0.15 -8.89 -7.47
CA TRP A 561 -0.65 -7.53 -7.25
C TRP A 561 0.48 -6.48 -7.29
N PHE A 562 1.69 -6.86 -6.86
CA PHE A 562 2.87 -5.99 -6.95
C PHE A 562 3.19 -5.60 -8.40
N VAL A 563 2.91 -6.49 -9.37
CA VAL A 563 3.09 -6.19 -10.81
C VAL A 563 2.12 -5.10 -11.26
N ASP A 564 0.88 -5.13 -10.77
CA ASP A 564 -0.15 -4.13 -11.07
C ASP A 564 0.20 -2.76 -10.48
N MET A 565 0.66 -2.77 -9.22
CA MET A 565 1.21 -1.59 -8.58
C MET A 565 2.38 -1.04 -9.39
N ALA A 566 3.37 -1.86 -9.74
CA ALA A 566 4.54 -1.43 -10.49
C ALA A 566 4.15 -0.72 -11.80
N ALA A 567 3.25 -1.33 -12.59
CA ALA A 567 2.72 -0.75 -13.81
C ALA A 567 1.99 0.57 -13.57
N ARG A 568 1.21 0.67 -12.48
CA ARG A 568 0.50 1.91 -12.12
C ARG A 568 1.46 3.08 -11.93
N TYR A 569 2.65 2.87 -11.37
CA TYR A 569 3.62 3.94 -11.15
C TYR A 569 4.47 4.29 -12.38
N GLU A 570 4.47 3.47 -13.43
CA GLU A 570 5.14 3.81 -14.70
C GLU A 570 4.59 5.10 -15.34
N GLN A 571 3.30 5.39 -15.12
CA GLN A 571 2.63 6.57 -15.68
C GLN A 571 3.28 7.91 -15.27
N PHE A 572 4.04 7.94 -14.18
CA PHE A 572 4.71 9.15 -13.70
C PHE A 572 6.06 9.40 -14.39
N GLY A 573 6.57 8.44 -15.17
CA GLY A 573 7.84 8.57 -15.90
C GLY A 573 9.05 8.74 -14.98
N LYS A 574 8.95 8.29 -13.72
CA LYS A 574 10.03 8.37 -12.72
C LYS A 574 10.55 6.98 -12.37
N PRO A 575 11.86 6.86 -12.06
CA PRO A 575 12.36 5.71 -11.32
C PRO A 575 11.57 5.46 -10.04
N VAL A 576 11.49 4.19 -9.66
CA VAL A 576 10.74 3.73 -8.49
C VAL A 576 11.68 3.03 -7.51
N HIS A 577 11.52 3.32 -6.22
CA HIS A 577 12.17 2.60 -5.14
C HIS A 577 11.09 1.92 -4.30
N ILE A 578 11.21 0.61 -4.05
CA ILE A 578 10.50 0.00 -2.93
C ILE A 578 11.30 0.36 -1.69
N THR A 579 10.81 1.36 -0.98
CA THR A 579 11.53 2.02 0.12
C THR A 579 11.37 1.31 1.43
N GLU A 580 10.28 0.56 1.59
CA GLU A 580 9.95 -0.17 2.80
C GLU A 580 9.14 -1.42 2.43
N PHE A 581 9.61 -2.58 2.84
CA PHE A 581 8.93 -3.85 2.62
C PHE A 581 9.20 -4.84 3.75
N SER A 582 8.13 -5.39 4.30
CA SER A 582 8.18 -6.59 5.14
C SER A 582 6.81 -7.24 5.27
N VAL A 583 6.85 -8.49 5.72
CA VAL A 583 5.67 -9.29 6.05
C VAL A 583 5.94 -10.08 7.33
N PRO A 584 4.92 -10.45 8.11
CA PRO A 584 5.12 -11.23 9.33
C PRO A 584 5.74 -12.60 9.05
N SER A 585 6.54 -13.10 10.00
CA SER A 585 7.04 -14.49 10.02
C SER A 585 6.25 -15.40 10.97
N TYR A 586 5.18 -14.90 11.56
CA TYR A 586 4.33 -15.58 12.53
C TYR A 586 2.95 -14.91 12.51
N GLN A 587 1.90 -15.69 12.78
CA GLN A 587 0.55 -15.18 12.96
C GLN A 587 -0.10 -15.85 14.17
N ALA A 588 -0.44 -15.06 15.18
CA ALA A 588 -1.15 -15.58 16.34
C ALA A 588 -2.62 -15.89 15.99
N PRO A 589 -3.28 -16.82 16.70
CA PRO A 589 -4.66 -17.20 16.42
C PRO A 589 -5.69 -16.07 16.50
N ASP A 590 -5.42 -15.04 17.30
CA ASP A 590 -6.27 -13.87 17.51
C ASP A 590 -6.04 -12.74 16.49
N TRP A 591 -5.04 -12.88 15.62
CA TRP A 591 -4.79 -11.89 14.57
C TRP A 591 -5.76 -12.04 13.39
N ASN A 592 -6.34 -10.92 12.99
CA ASN A 592 -7.28 -10.78 11.89
C ASN A 592 -6.64 -10.24 10.60
N ASN A 593 -5.34 -9.95 10.58
CA ASN A 593 -4.60 -9.57 9.37
C ASN A 593 -4.72 -10.59 8.22
N GLY A 594 -4.58 -10.11 6.98
CA GLY A 594 -4.54 -10.95 5.79
C GLY A 594 -3.26 -11.79 5.70
N TYR A 595 -3.30 -12.86 4.89
CA TYR A 595 -2.16 -13.74 4.63
C TYR A 595 -2.20 -14.34 3.23
N TRP A 596 -1.03 -14.69 2.69
CA TRP A 596 -0.88 -15.32 1.37
C TRP A 596 -0.58 -16.81 1.49
N ARG A 597 -1.33 -17.65 0.76
CA ARG A 597 -1.37 -19.12 0.82
C ARG A 597 -1.89 -19.65 2.16
N GLU A 598 -1.13 -19.43 3.21
CA GLU A 598 -1.38 -19.94 4.56
C GLU A 598 -1.05 -18.87 5.60
N SER A 599 -1.40 -19.11 6.86
CA SER A 599 -1.06 -18.20 7.97
C SER A 599 0.44 -17.94 8.00
N TRP A 600 0.83 -16.69 8.29
CA TRP A 600 2.23 -16.31 8.26
C TRP A 600 3.09 -17.20 9.17
N ASN A 601 4.14 -17.73 8.57
CA ASN A 601 5.21 -18.47 9.23
C ASN A 601 6.54 -18.13 8.52
N GLU A 602 7.68 -18.60 9.04
CA GLU A 602 8.99 -18.28 8.44
C GLU A 602 9.12 -18.72 6.97
N THR A 603 8.51 -19.85 6.59
CA THR A 603 8.53 -20.34 5.20
C THR A 603 7.71 -19.43 4.30
N THR A 604 6.47 -19.10 4.69
CA THR A 604 5.61 -18.20 3.92
C THR A 604 6.21 -16.79 3.80
N GLN A 605 6.85 -16.29 4.85
CA GLN A 605 7.61 -15.02 4.81
C GLN A 605 8.72 -15.10 3.75
N ALA A 606 9.52 -16.17 3.75
CA ALA A 606 10.63 -16.34 2.81
C ALA A 606 10.16 -16.48 1.36
N ASP A 607 9.10 -17.24 1.12
CA ASP A 607 8.56 -17.47 -0.23
C ASP A 607 7.89 -16.20 -0.79
N TYR A 608 7.19 -15.43 0.06
CA TYR A 608 6.64 -14.14 -0.34
C TYR A 608 7.76 -13.14 -0.65
N ALA A 609 8.77 -13.06 0.23
CA ALA A 609 9.93 -12.20 0.03
C ALA A 609 10.68 -12.51 -1.27
N GLU A 610 10.89 -13.80 -1.59
CA GLU A 610 11.53 -14.20 -2.84
C GLU A 610 10.79 -13.68 -4.07
N ARG A 611 9.45 -13.81 -4.08
CA ARG A 611 8.65 -13.35 -5.21
C ARG A 611 8.72 -11.83 -5.36
N ILE A 612 8.60 -11.08 -4.27
CA ILE A 612 8.67 -9.61 -4.33
C ILE A 612 10.06 -9.10 -4.70
N PHE A 613 11.14 -9.65 -4.11
CA PHE A 613 12.51 -9.28 -4.49
C PHE A 613 12.79 -9.58 -5.96
N THR A 614 12.35 -10.75 -6.44
CA THR A 614 12.52 -11.13 -7.84
C THR A 614 11.75 -10.21 -8.77
N GLN A 615 10.51 -9.85 -8.43
CA GLN A 615 9.73 -8.92 -9.24
C GLN A 615 10.32 -7.51 -9.25
N ALA A 616 10.73 -6.98 -8.10
CA ALA A 616 11.38 -5.68 -8.02
C ALA A 616 12.68 -5.65 -8.85
N PHE A 617 13.49 -6.71 -8.76
CA PHE A 617 14.71 -6.84 -9.57
C PHE A 617 14.42 -7.10 -11.05
N ALA A 618 13.28 -7.67 -11.43
CA ALA A 618 12.89 -7.85 -12.83
C ALA A 618 12.27 -6.59 -13.46
N THR A 619 11.90 -5.58 -12.66
CA THR A 619 11.14 -4.41 -13.14
C THR A 619 12.07 -3.27 -13.60
N PRO A 620 12.06 -2.86 -14.89
CA PRO A 620 13.08 -1.97 -15.46
C PRO A 620 13.20 -0.56 -14.87
N ASN A 621 12.09 0.03 -14.40
CA ASN A 621 12.10 1.37 -13.79
C ASN A 621 12.35 1.32 -12.27
N MET A 622 12.38 0.14 -11.64
CA MET A 622 12.73 0.01 -10.23
C MET A 622 14.24 0.04 -10.03
N GLN A 623 14.68 0.82 -9.04
CA GLN A 623 16.08 1.07 -8.71
C GLN A 623 16.50 0.42 -7.39
N SER A 624 15.55 0.14 -6.48
CA SER A 624 15.86 -0.51 -5.21
C SER A 624 14.69 -1.26 -4.60
N ILE A 625 15.01 -2.18 -3.69
CA ILE A 625 14.09 -2.71 -2.68
C ILE A 625 14.75 -2.72 -1.31
N THR A 626 14.03 -2.27 -0.27
CA THR A 626 14.53 -2.15 1.10
C THR A 626 13.68 -2.98 2.06
N TRP A 627 14.31 -3.88 2.83
CA TRP A 627 13.62 -4.63 3.89
C TRP A 627 13.45 -3.80 5.18
N TRP A 628 12.29 -3.91 5.83
CA TRP A 628 11.89 -3.15 7.03
C TRP A 628 11.26 -4.05 8.12
N ASP A 629 11.96 -4.65 9.08
CA ASP A 629 13.21 -4.23 9.72
C ASP A 629 14.21 -5.40 9.78
N MET A 630 15.48 -5.13 10.05
CA MET A 630 16.46 -6.21 10.19
C MET A 630 16.21 -7.12 11.40
N SER A 631 15.64 -6.60 12.50
CA SER A 631 15.43 -7.33 13.76
C SER A 631 13.99 -7.29 14.24
N ASP A 632 13.50 -8.40 14.79
CA ASP A 632 12.19 -8.46 15.45
C ASP A 632 12.08 -7.59 16.69
N ALA A 633 13.20 -7.33 17.39
CA ALA A 633 13.21 -6.67 18.69
C ALA A 633 12.54 -5.28 18.68
N ASN A 634 12.64 -4.56 17.56
CA ASN A 634 12.04 -3.25 17.36
C ASN A 634 11.31 -3.17 16.01
N SER A 635 10.75 -4.30 15.56
CA SER A 635 10.12 -4.37 14.25
C SER A 635 8.80 -3.60 14.21
N SER A 636 8.58 -2.85 13.13
CA SER A 636 7.34 -2.12 12.87
C SER A 636 6.18 -3.08 12.59
N VAL A 637 6.43 -4.08 11.74
CA VAL A 637 5.57 -5.26 11.56
C VAL A 637 5.99 -6.32 12.59
N LEU A 638 5.07 -6.76 13.44
CA LEU A 638 5.35 -7.80 14.43
C LEU A 638 5.85 -9.08 13.76
N ALA A 639 6.96 -9.61 14.29
CA ALA A 639 7.69 -10.73 13.71
C ALA A 639 8.14 -10.51 12.25
N GLY A 640 8.25 -9.26 11.79
CA GLY A 640 8.65 -8.88 10.43
C GLY A 640 10.16 -8.84 10.19
N GLY A 641 10.97 -9.04 11.23
CA GLY A 641 12.43 -9.02 11.15
C GLY A 641 13.02 -10.13 10.30
N LEU A 642 14.17 -9.89 9.66
CA LEU A 642 14.99 -10.96 9.05
C LEU A 642 15.79 -11.77 10.09
N ILE A 643 15.98 -11.18 11.27
CA ILE A 643 16.66 -11.75 12.41
C ILE A 643 15.70 -11.68 13.60
N ASP A 644 15.51 -12.78 14.31
CA ASP A 644 14.63 -12.81 15.47
C ASP A 644 15.23 -12.07 16.67
N ALA A 645 14.45 -11.94 17.76
CA ALA A 645 14.87 -11.23 18.96
C ALA A 645 16.09 -11.88 19.67
N SER A 646 16.40 -13.15 19.37
CA SER A 646 17.57 -13.87 19.90
C SER A 646 18.83 -13.70 19.05
N GLY A 647 18.73 -13.03 17.89
CA GLY A 647 19.83 -12.87 16.94
C GLY A 647 19.94 -13.98 15.90
N ARG A 648 18.98 -14.92 15.83
CA ARG A 648 18.97 -15.99 14.83
C ARG A 648 18.43 -15.46 13.49
N LYS A 649 19.16 -15.75 12.42
CA LYS A 649 18.74 -15.48 11.03
C LYS A 649 17.55 -16.37 10.66
N LYS A 650 16.47 -15.77 10.18
CA LYS A 650 15.25 -16.47 9.74
C LYS A 650 15.37 -17.02 8.32
N ALA A 651 14.41 -17.84 7.90
CA ALA A 651 14.35 -18.36 6.52
C ALA A 651 14.40 -17.27 5.44
N ALA A 652 13.71 -16.14 5.66
CA ALA A 652 13.70 -15.00 4.73
C ALA A 652 15.10 -14.38 4.54
N TYR A 653 15.92 -14.28 5.61
CA TYR A 653 17.30 -13.80 5.52
C TYR A 653 18.10 -14.63 4.54
N THR A 654 18.07 -15.96 4.71
CA THR A 654 18.87 -16.89 3.89
C THR A 654 18.40 -16.91 2.45
N ARG A 655 17.08 -16.81 2.22
CA ARG A 655 16.50 -16.73 0.86
C ARG A 655 16.94 -15.46 0.14
N ILE A 656 16.81 -14.29 0.79
CA ILE A 656 17.24 -13.01 0.21
C ILE A 656 18.74 -12.99 -0.04
N GLN A 657 19.56 -13.47 0.90
CA GLN A 657 21.00 -13.60 0.73
C GLN A 657 21.36 -14.44 -0.51
N SER A 658 20.65 -15.55 -0.71
CA SER A 658 20.88 -16.43 -1.86
C SER A 658 20.50 -15.75 -3.19
N LEU A 659 19.40 -14.98 -3.21
CA LEU A 659 18.99 -14.21 -4.37
C LEU A 659 20.02 -13.15 -4.74
N ILE A 660 20.41 -12.31 -3.78
CA ILE A 660 21.39 -11.23 -4.01
C ILE A 660 22.71 -11.84 -4.49
N LYS A 661 23.19 -12.92 -3.85
CA LYS A 661 24.40 -13.63 -4.30
C LYS A 661 24.26 -14.15 -5.74
N GLY A 662 23.09 -14.66 -6.12
CA GLY A 662 22.79 -15.09 -7.50
C GLY A 662 22.70 -13.93 -8.49
N TRP A 663 22.49 -12.71 -8.00
CA TRP A 663 22.46 -11.46 -8.76
C TRP A 663 23.78 -10.68 -8.71
N THR A 664 24.85 -11.29 -8.18
CA THR A 664 26.22 -10.77 -8.19
C THR A 664 27.08 -11.51 -9.22
N THR A 665 27.74 -10.77 -10.11
CA THR A 665 28.50 -11.38 -11.22
C THR A 665 29.96 -11.66 -10.87
N THR A 666 30.42 -12.88 -11.15
CA THR A 666 31.83 -13.16 -11.47
C THR A 666 31.88 -13.86 -12.82
N ALA A 667 32.63 -13.32 -13.78
CA ALA A 667 32.73 -13.87 -15.12
C ALA A 667 34.18 -13.83 -15.62
N SER A 668 34.52 -14.68 -16.58
CA SER A 668 35.85 -14.68 -17.18
C SER A 668 35.80 -15.01 -18.67
N GLY A 669 36.81 -14.54 -19.40
CA GLY A 669 36.97 -14.81 -20.81
C GLY A 669 38.42 -14.62 -21.23
N THR A 670 38.69 -14.97 -22.48
CA THR A 670 40.03 -14.89 -23.05
C THR A 670 39.99 -13.95 -24.24
N THR A 671 41.00 -13.09 -24.37
CA THR A 671 41.09 -12.18 -25.51
C THR A 671 41.37 -12.93 -26.82
N ASN A 672 40.70 -12.53 -27.89
CA ASN A 672 40.92 -13.04 -29.24
C ASN A 672 42.21 -12.45 -29.87
N THR A 673 42.44 -12.70 -31.16
CA THR A 673 43.60 -12.19 -31.92
C THR A 673 43.67 -10.66 -31.97
N SER A 674 42.52 -9.97 -31.92
CA SER A 674 42.43 -8.51 -31.82
C SER A 674 42.66 -7.98 -30.40
N GLY A 675 42.94 -8.85 -29.43
CA GLY A 675 43.13 -8.48 -28.03
C GLY A 675 41.84 -8.15 -27.30
N THR A 676 40.68 -8.64 -27.78
CA THR A 676 39.36 -8.29 -27.24
C THR A 676 38.63 -9.48 -26.64
N THR A 677 37.87 -9.28 -25.58
CA THR A 677 36.89 -10.23 -25.05
C THR A 677 35.66 -9.48 -24.55
N THR A 678 34.47 -10.07 -24.65
CA THR A 678 33.22 -9.47 -24.18
C THR A 678 32.62 -10.38 -23.11
N LEU A 679 32.28 -9.78 -21.97
CA LEU A 679 31.70 -10.47 -20.82
C LEU A 679 30.36 -9.82 -20.47
N SER A 680 29.36 -10.63 -20.14
CA SER A 680 28.07 -10.14 -19.66
C SER A 680 28.01 -10.19 -18.13
N GLY A 681 27.42 -9.17 -17.52
CA GLY A 681 27.28 -9.06 -16.07
C GLY A 681 26.14 -8.14 -15.68
N PHE A 682 25.66 -8.28 -14.43
CA PHE A 682 24.67 -7.40 -13.84
C PHE A 682 25.19 -5.96 -13.74
N GLY A 683 24.30 -4.97 -13.83
CA GLY A 683 24.66 -3.56 -13.73
C GLY A 683 25.38 -3.25 -12.43
N GLY A 684 26.50 -2.53 -12.51
CA GLY A 684 27.31 -2.25 -11.35
C GLY A 684 28.77 -1.93 -11.64
N THR A 685 29.57 -1.81 -10.58
CA THR A 685 31.02 -1.61 -10.69
C THR A 685 31.77 -2.93 -10.53
N TYR A 686 32.92 -3.05 -11.17
CA TYR A 686 33.69 -4.28 -11.29
C TYR A 686 35.18 -4.05 -11.07
N ASP A 687 35.82 -5.03 -10.43
CA ASP A 687 37.24 -5.28 -10.62
C ASP A 687 37.45 -6.08 -11.91
N VAL A 688 38.43 -5.67 -12.69
CA VAL A 688 38.85 -6.35 -13.92
C VAL A 688 40.31 -6.77 -13.76
N THR A 689 40.53 -8.07 -13.61
CA THR A 689 41.88 -8.67 -13.56
C THR A 689 42.26 -9.22 -14.92
N ILE A 690 43.33 -8.69 -15.52
CA ILE A 690 43.91 -9.14 -16.77
C ILE A 690 45.20 -9.92 -16.48
N THR A 691 45.30 -11.15 -16.96
CA THR A 691 46.53 -11.95 -16.94
C THR A 691 47.00 -12.19 -18.36
N LEU A 692 48.14 -11.61 -18.75
CA LEU A 692 48.74 -11.83 -20.07
C LEU A 692 49.22 -13.28 -20.23
N SER A 693 49.44 -13.72 -21.47
CA SER A 693 50.03 -15.03 -21.77
C SER A 693 51.40 -15.25 -21.12
N THR A 694 52.12 -14.17 -20.82
CA THR A 694 53.40 -14.19 -20.09
C THR A 694 53.24 -14.42 -18.58
N GLY A 695 52.00 -14.48 -18.06
CA GLY A 695 51.70 -14.57 -16.64
C GLY A 695 51.63 -13.22 -15.91
N ALA A 696 51.97 -12.10 -16.56
CA ALA A 696 51.88 -10.77 -15.96
C ALA A 696 50.42 -10.38 -15.66
N LYS A 697 50.16 -9.86 -14.45
CA LYS A 697 48.82 -9.52 -13.97
C LYS A 697 48.63 -8.01 -13.83
N TYR A 698 47.44 -7.53 -14.18
CA TYR A 698 47.03 -6.13 -14.10
C TYR A 698 45.59 -6.03 -13.61
N THR A 699 45.29 -5.00 -12.82
CA THR A 699 43.93 -4.73 -12.32
C THR A 699 43.45 -3.37 -12.83
N ARG A 700 42.17 -3.30 -13.20
CA ARG A 700 41.44 -2.08 -13.56
C ARG A 700 40.06 -2.12 -12.92
N THR A 701 39.36 -0.99 -12.92
CA THR A 701 37.94 -0.94 -12.60
C THR A 701 37.12 -0.68 -13.86
N ALA A 702 35.88 -1.15 -13.87
CA ALA A 702 34.92 -0.88 -14.94
C ALA A 702 33.50 -0.75 -14.39
N THR A 703 32.62 -0.14 -15.17
CA THR A 703 31.19 -0.12 -14.91
C THR A 703 30.44 -0.79 -16.05
N ILE A 704 29.58 -1.74 -15.70
CA ILE A 704 28.59 -2.29 -16.62
C ILE A 704 27.30 -1.52 -16.38
N SER A 705 26.78 -0.88 -17.42
CA SER A 705 25.44 -0.27 -17.39
C SER A 705 24.42 -1.32 -17.83
N GLU A 706 23.29 -1.39 -17.15
CA GLU A 706 22.19 -2.29 -17.51
C GLU A 706 21.76 -2.03 -18.97
N ARG A 707 21.47 -3.10 -19.72
CA ARG A 707 20.99 -3.05 -21.12
C ARG A 707 21.92 -2.37 -22.12
N ALA A 708 23.17 -2.10 -21.74
CA ALA A 708 24.13 -1.41 -22.58
C ALA A 708 25.42 -2.21 -22.75
N SER A 709 26.21 -1.81 -23.75
CA SER A 709 27.56 -2.33 -23.98
C SER A 709 28.58 -1.23 -23.71
N THR A 710 29.51 -1.49 -22.78
CA THR A 710 30.61 -0.59 -22.44
C THR A 710 31.93 -1.16 -22.93
N THR A 711 32.85 -0.31 -23.36
CA THR A 711 34.22 -0.72 -23.72
C THR A 711 35.24 -0.22 -22.70
N LEU A 712 36.08 -1.11 -22.17
CA LEU A 712 37.25 -0.78 -21.37
C LEU A 712 38.52 -0.97 -22.22
N ASN A 713 39.22 0.13 -22.52
CA ASN A 713 40.52 0.09 -23.16
C ASN A 713 41.63 -0.02 -22.11
N VAL A 714 42.35 -1.14 -22.10
CA VAL A 714 43.47 -1.41 -21.20
C VAL A 714 44.77 -1.27 -21.97
N LEU A 715 45.48 -0.17 -21.71
CA LEU A 715 46.82 0.09 -22.24
C LEU A 715 47.85 -0.26 -21.14
N LEU A 716 48.77 -1.17 -21.48
CA LEU A 716 49.76 -1.78 -20.59
C LEU A 716 51.21 -1.47 -20.98
#